data_AF-A0A9E6NP16-F1
#
_entry.id   AF-A0A9E6NP16-F1
#
_cell.length_a   1.000
_cell.length_b   1.000
_cell.length_c   1.000
_cell.angle_alpha   90.00
_cell.angle_beta   90.00
_cell.angle_gamma   90.00
#
_symmetry.space_group_name_H-M   'P 1'
#
loop_
_entity.id
_entity.type
_entity.pdbx_description
1 polymer ?
#
loop_
_entity_poly.entity_id
_entity_poly.type
_entity_poly.pdbx_seq_one_letter_code
_entity_poly.pdbx_strand_id
1 'polypeptide(L)'
;MRQKPGLRPKSPSVETPATSTLASADHSPSRAIVANPENIPGPIPVEAPSSPKRPRLEEPGTSQAKISPIEVSVTPRSATDRPDFSMTSLEDFAHPYFGDLPGPNEAGIRRYLAKDWVDVRLPGSEGRHHVCVQYDADLRAYRAMSSWRLAPGPPIYRTTQGHLWSLDRHLTLLNVDDYAFSATPNADGYYTFRALGTSGDDAILGYAIKDPEHHWIAIDPAQAKRNRMADAPLAQWSDQDIQRMYILDDTRIAAFRAEAQATGKPPDWALRAQNTEDHLFVADSLKWLHPHMTLAQRLQLQRSYNLTQNQLCRLRTESGDGQIPQWAEQHKRLTLDATNEQRFKLIGEELENYIEELRSQGLALAHHWPATRYSDAFLADYATHLGYLRTRHGMLYRTDIPAMFRGETRLPFELARDDRMMHRKGNPKGTTNKRALSATFGLHDATAYAATKGGFYHELHYNSQANRFPGVNPQSSKTRTGESSDSGSSSVSEGKRTGDETDSDSSFVFDDSKDYVSTRRQQTTSFVYAIDTRGLEVVPGAENKAFNPANGTFLFDDLEGHISTPTRGISAERIWLVRSDLTKAARVKDVLTQAGDRVAAIEQATWAGTDSRAAGYFGANAYDSLIDEIAGSGGVILDLPKGDKTFADDIVWPVPEHDRP
;
A
#
# COMPACT_ATOMS: atom_id res chain seq x y z
N MET A 1 -30.25 -26.69 52.53
CA MET A 1 -30.81 -26.03 53.74
C MET A 1 -30.91 -24.52 53.48
N ARG A 2 -31.48 -23.72 54.39
CA ARG A 2 -31.68 -22.26 54.21
C ARG A 2 -30.36 -21.48 54.10
N GLN A 3 -30.33 -20.42 53.30
CA GLN A 3 -30.23 -19.02 53.79
C GLN A 3 -30.59 -18.00 52.68
N LYS A 4 -31.22 -16.89 53.08
CA LYS A 4 -31.58 -15.66 52.35
C LYS A 4 -32.10 -14.66 53.40
N PRO A 5 -32.00 -13.33 53.22
CA PRO A 5 -30.94 -12.54 52.56
C PRO A 5 -30.36 -11.44 53.49
N GLY A 6 -29.27 -10.78 53.09
CA GLY A 6 -28.71 -9.59 53.77
C GLY A 6 -29.29 -8.26 53.26
N LEU A 7 -29.26 -7.19 54.08
CA LEU A 7 -29.91 -5.90 53.82
C LEU A 7 -28.97 -4.78 53.36
N ARG A 8 -29.53 -3.80 52.63
CA ARG A 8 -28.89 -2.51 52.32
C ARG A 8 -28.75 -1.62 53.57
N PRO A 9 -27.62 -0.89 53.74
CA PRO A 9 -27.57 0.40 54.45
C PRO A 9 -28.24 1.53 53.64
N LYS A 10 -28.44 2.69 54.27
CA LYS A 10 -29.20 3.84 53.71
C LYS A 10 -28.28 4.97 53.26
N SER A 11 -28.76 5.78 52.30
CA SER A 11 -28.21 7.12 52.03
C SER A 11 -28.52 8.09 53.19
N PRO A 12 -27.63 9.05 53.50
CA PRO A 12 -28.00 10.32 54.12
C PRO A 12 -28.46 11.33 53.05
N SER A 13 -29.29 12.29 53.44
CA SER A 13 -29.74 13.41 52.59
C SER A 13 -29.23 14.74 53.13
N VAL A 14 -28.90 15.65 52.20
CA VAL A 14 -29.08 17.12 52.23
C VAL A 14 -28.82 17.86 53.55
N GLU A 15 -27.92 18.84 53.49
CA GLU A 15 -28.13 20.11 54.19
C GLU A 15 -27.61 21.29 53.36
N THR A 16 -28.37 22.40 53.32
CA THR A 16 -28.07 23.59 52.49
C THR A 16 -28.50 24.87 53.20
N PRO A 17 -27.59 25.86 53.31
CA PRO A 17 -27.92 27.29 53.24
C PRO A 17 -27.27 27.91 51.98
N ALA A 18 -27.89 28.76 51.14
CA ALA A 18 -28.80 29.89 51.37
C ALA A 18 -28.15 31.08 52.12
N THR A 19 -28.27 32.36 51.73
CA THR A 19 -28.70 33.01 50.47
C THR A 19 -28.20 34.47 50.52
N SER A 20 -27.70 35.05 49.42
CA SER A 20 -27.67 36.51 49.24
C SER A 20 -27.97 36.91 47.80
N THR A 21 -29.05 37.65 47.66
CA THR A 21 -29.68 38.07 46.40
C THR A 21 -29.15 39.43 45.92
N LEU A 22 -29.43 39.75 44.65
CA LEU A 22 -29.57 41.07 43.98
C LEU A 22 -28.49 41.39 42.93
N ALA A 23 -28.83 41.84 41.72
CA ALA A 23 -30.14 41.94 41.06
C ALA A 23 -30.00 42.05 39.51
N SER A 24 -31.12 41.82 38.80
CA SER A 24 -31.51 42.25 37.45
C SER A 24 -30.45 42.47 36.34
N ALA A 25 -30.50 41.82 35.18
CA ALA A 25 -31.58 41.84 34.16
C ALA A 25 -31.73 43.21 33.45
N ASP A 26 -31.93 43.32 32.12
CA ASP A 26 -32.08 42.27 31.10
C ASP A 26 -31.81 42.78 29.66
N HIS A 27 -31.88 41.85 28.70
CA HIS A 27 -32.22 42.01 27.28
C HIS A 27 -31.27 42.76 26.31
N SER A 28 -30.85 42.00 25.29
CA SER A 28 -30.42 42.47 23.95
C SER A 28 -31.65 42.90 23.10
N PRO A 29 -31.59 43.08 21.76
CA PRO A 29 -30.46 43.23 20.83
C PRO A 29 -30.61 44.44 19.85
N SER A 30 -29.62 44.68 18.95
CA SER A 30 -29.80 44.74 17.47
C SER A 30 -28.79 45.60 16.68
N ARG A 31 -28.07 44.91 15.77
CA ARG A 31 -28.04 45.19 14.31
C ARG A 31 -27.61 46.59 13.78
N ALA A 32 -26.29 46.70 13.49
CA ALA A 32 -25.66 47.27 12.28
C ALA A 32 -25.99 48.67 11.73
N ILE A 33 -24.95 49.40 11.27
CA ILE A 33 -24.84 49.97 9.91
C ILE A 33 -23.40 50.44 9.58
N VAL A 34 -23.09 50.51 8.28
CA VAL A 34 -21.80 50.82 7.63
C VAL A 34 -21.48 52.32 7.62
N ALA A 35 -20.20 52.72 7.80
CA ALA A 35 -19.56 53.83 7.08
C ALA A 35 -18.02 53.87 7.26
N ASN A 36 -17.33 54.32 6.20
CA ASN A 36 -15.89 54.66 6.08
C ASN A 36 -15.81 56.17 5.71
N PRO A 37 -14.66 56.79 5.41
CA PRO A 37 -13.28 56.70 5.94
C PRO A 37 -12.75 58.12 6.35
N GLU A 38 -11.44 58.33 6.58
CA GLU A 38 -10.70 59.47 5.95
C GLU A 38 -9.15 59.50 6.13
N ASN A 39 -8.51 60.31 5.27
CA ASN A 39 -7.16 60.93 5.32
C ASN A 39 -5.86 60.13 5.02
N ILE A 40 -5.18 60.62 3.96
CA ILE A 40 -3.77 60.43 3.52
C ILE A 40 -3.32 61.79 2.94
N PRO A 41 -2.02 62.17 2.93
CA PRO A 41 -1.50 62.79 1.69
C PRO A 41 -0.01 62.56 1.33
N GLY A 42 0.24 61.90 0.19
CA GLY A 42 1.28 62.21 -0.83
C GLY A 42 2.79 62.19 -0.48
N PRO A 43 3.69 62.49 -1.45
CA PRO A 43 3.47 62.83 -2.88
C PRO A 43 4.21 61.93 -3.91
N ILE A 44 4.07 62.22 -5.22
CA ILE A 44 4.64 61.51 -6.39
C ILE A 44 5.07 62.55 -7.49
N PRO A 45 6.01 62.24 -8.39
CA PRO A 45 5.85 62.53 -9.85
C PRO A 45 6.07 61.27 -10.75
N VAL A 46 5.23 60.89 -11.73
CA VAL A 46 4.92 61.49 -13.08
C VAL A 46 5.97 61.05 -14.14
N GLU A 47 5.65 60.59 -15.37
CA GLU A 47 4.68 61.06 -16.39
C GLU A 47 4.05 59.95 -17.32
N ALA A 48 3.21 60.32 -18.30
CA ALA A 48 2.34 59.44 -19.15
C ALA A 48 2.44 59.78 -20.68
N PRO A 49 1.48 59.57 -21.65
CA PRO A 49 0.06 59.08 -21.70
C PRO A 49 -0.08 57.76 -22.55
N SER A 50 -1.08 57.37 -23.38
CA SER A 50 -2.31 57.97 -24.00
C SER A 50 -3.32 56.91 -24.56
N SER A 51 -4.36 57.31 -25.33
CA SER A 51 -5.38 56.49 -26.06
C SER A 51 -6.02 57.34 -27.21
N PRO A 52 -7.30 57.23 -27.72
CA PRO A 52 -8.34 56.16 -27.85
C PRO A 52 -9.12 56.15 -29.24
N LYS A 53 -10.31 55.47 -29.34
CA LYS A 53 -11.54 55.72 -30.21
C LYS A 53 -12.01 54.72 -31.33
N ARG A 54 -13.22 54.98 -31.89
CA ARG A 54 -14.24 54.13 -32.61
C ARG A 54 -15.28 55.06 -33.34
N PRO A 55 -16.37 54.66 -34.08
CA PRO A 55 -16.93 53.34 -34.51
C PRO A 55 -17.55 53.25 -35.97
N ARG A 56 -18.22 52.11 -36.28
CA ARG A 56 -19.36 51.77 -37.22
C ARG A 56 -19.90 52.71 -38.32
N LEU A 57 -20.27 52.13 -39.50
CA LEU A 57 -21.69 51.96 -39.99
C LEU A 57 -21.85 50.88 -41.11
N GLU A 58 -23.10 50.40 -41.31
CA GLU A 58 -23.79 49.48 -42.29
C GLU A 58 -23.39 49.46 -43.80
N GLU A 59 -23.84 48.60 -44.74
CA GLU A 59 -24.41 47.20 -44.87
C GLU A 59 -24.53 46.89 -46.43
N PRO A 60 -25.17 45.83 -46.99
CA PRO A 60 -25.49 44.45 -46.56
C PRO A 60 -25.10 43.31 -47.56
N GLY A 61 -25.25 42.05 -47.13
CA GLY A 61 -25.94 41.03 -47.95
C GLY A 61 -25.17 40.13 -48.94
N THR A 62 -24.69 38.97 -48.47
CA THR A 62 -25.01 37.64 -49.10
C THR A 62 -24.68 36.49 -48.15
N SER A 63 -25.48 35.42 -48.18
CA SER A 63 -25.41 34.34 -47.17
C SER A 63 -24.43 33.23 -47.56
N GLN A 64 -23.41 33.01 -46.74
CA GLN A 64 -22.68 31.73 -46.68
C GLN A 64 -22.87 31.07 -45.30
N ALA A 65 -22.81 29.75 -45.26
CA ALA A 65 -23.02 28.98 -44.04
C ALA A 65 -21.92 29.23 -43.01
N LYS A 66 -22.29 29.47 -41.74
CA LYS A 66 -21.33 29.62 -40.64
C LYS A 66 -20.61 28.29 -40.38
N ILE A 67 -19.36 28.21 -40.81
CA ILE A 67 -18.35 27.49 -40.04
C ILE A 67 -17.95 28.43 -38.91
N SER A 68 -18.37 28.13 -37.68
CA SER A 68 -17.87 28.85 -36.51
C SER A 68 -16.38 28.54 -36.36
N PRO A 69 -15.48 29.54 -36.30
CA PRO A 69 -14.11 29.27 -35.90
C PRO A 69 -14.10 28.73 -34.48
N ILE A 70 -13.45 27.58 -34.25
CA ILE A 70 -13.19 27.10 -32.90
C ILE A 70 -12.13 28.04 -32.32
N GLU A 71 -12.58 28.96 -31.48
CA GLU A 71 -11.71 29.85 -30.72
C GLU A 71 -11.02 29.02 -29.63
N VAL A 72 -9.90 28.40 -30.02
CA VAL A 72 -9.05 27.61 -29.11
C VAL A 72 -8.50 28.57 -28.06
N SER A 73 -9.15 28.58 -26.90
CA SER A 73 -8.67 29.28 -25.72
C SER A 73 -7.35 28.64 -25.28
N VAL A 74 -6.23 29.23 -25.73
CA VAL A 74 -4.89 28.88 -25.26
C VAL A 74 -4.71 29.46 -23.85
N THR A 75 -5.38 28.85 -22.88
CA THR A 75 -4.98 28.96 -21.48
C THR A 75 -3.56 28.40 -21.39
N PRO A 76 -2.57 29.17 -20.88
CA PRO A 76 -1.24 28.62 -20.67
C PRO A 76 -1.34 27.54 -19.58
N ARG A 77 -1.21 26.27 -19.98
CA ARG A 77 -1.13 25.15 -19.04
C ARG A 77 0.00 25.41 -18.04
N SER A 78 -0.31 25.31 -16.75
CA SER A 78 0.70 25.29 -15.70
C SER A 78 1.70 24.17 -15.96
N ALA A 79 2.96 24.36 -15.54
CA ALA A 79 4.05 23.41 -15.82
C ALA A 79 3.82 21.99 -15.26
N THR A 80 2.84 21.83 -14.37
CA THR A 80 2.40 20.59 -13.72
C THR A 80 1.36 19.78 -14.52
N ASP A 81 0.81 20.29 -15.63
CA ASP A 81 -0.20 19.59 -16.45
C ASP A 81 0.42 19.06 -17.77
N ARG A 82 1.44 18.23 -17.63
CA ARG A 82 1.94 17.32 -18.66
C ARG A 82 1.70 15.88 -18.18
N PRO A 83 1.12 14.99 -18.99
CA PRO A 83 1.13 13.56 -18.65
C PRO A 83 2.58 13.08 -18.61
N ASP A 84 2.96 12.37 -17.56
CA ASP A 84 4.26 11.70 -17.48
C ASP A 84 4.22 10.44 -18.36
N PHE A 85 4.78 10.59 -19.56
CA PHE A 85 4.99 9.49 -20.51
C PHE A 85 5.94 8.45 -19.90
N SER A 86 5.54 7.19 -19.90
CA SER A 86 6.37 6.14 -19.32
C SER A 86 7.69 5.97 -20.08
N MET A 87 8.79 5.83 -19.33
CA MET A 87 10.08 5.39 -19.91
C MET A 87 10.19 3.86 -20.00
N THR A 88 9.22 3.12 -19.46
CA THR A 88 9.17 1.65 -19.39
C THR A 88 8.00 1.03 -20.15
N SER A 89 7.15 1.83 -20.81
CA SER A 89 6.10 1.38 -21.72
C SER A 89 6.17 2.11 -23.07
N LEU A 90 5.63 1.47 -24.11
CA LEU A 90 5.46 2.06 -25.45
C LEU A 90 4.01 2.46 -25.75
N GLU A 91 3.06 2.20 -24.84
CA GLU A 91 1.63 2.46 -25.04
C GLU A 91 1.37 3.93 -25.40
N ASP A 92 1.97 4.87 -24.67
CA ASP A 92 1.85 6.33 -24.92
C ASP A 92 2.49 6.81 -26.24
N PHE A 93 3.28 5.96 -26.89
CA PHE A 93 4.02 6.24 -28.14
C PHE A 93 3.48 5.49 -29.35
N ALA A 94 2.56 4.55 -29.15
CA ALA A 94 2.14 3.57 -30.13
C ALA A 94 0.83 3.96 -30.82
N HIS A 95 0.83 3.99 -32.14
CA HIS A 95 -0.38 4.21 -32.94
C HIS A 95 -1.01 2.85 -33.32
N PRO A 96 -2.29 2.61 -33.01
CA PRO A 96 -2.93 1.30 -33.22
C PRO A 96 -3.33 1.01 -34.67
N TYR A 97 -3.40 2.04 -35.53
CA TYR A 97 -3.70 1.87 -36.96
C TYR A 97 -3.07 2.97 -37.82
N PHE A 98 -2.54 2.58 -38.98
CA PHE A 98 -2.15 3.48 -40.08
C PHE A 98 -2.45 2.73 -41.39
N GLY A 99 -3.43 3.20 -42.17
CA GLY A 99 -3.92 2.45 -43.34
C GLY A 99 -2.91 2.27 -44.47
N ASP A 100 -2.06 3.28 -44.72
CA ASP A 100 -1.21 3.39 -45.91
C ASP A 100 0.30 3.40 -45.60
N LEU A 101 0.74 2.69 -44.55
CA LEU A 101 2.17 2.59 -44.22
C LEU A 101 2.92 1.69 -45.23
N PRO A 102 4.00 2.17 -45.89
CA PRO A 102 4.82 1.34 -46.76
C PRO A 102 5.51 0.21 -45.99
N GLY A 103 5.96 -0.82 -46.72
CA GLY A 103 6.68 -1.96 -46.15
C GLY A 103 7.98 -1.54 -45.43
N PRO A 104 8.43 -2.30 -44.42
CA PRO A 104 9.68 -2.03 -43.73
C PRO A 104 10.88 -2.33 -44.63
N ASN A 105 11.97 -1.59 -44.45
CA ASN A 105 13.27 -1.89 -45.06
C ASN A 105 13.99 -3.05 -44.33
N GLU A 106 15.19 -3.39 -44.79
CA GLU A 106 16.02 -4.46 -44.19
C GLU A 106 16.33 -4.25 -42.70
N ALA A 107 16.42 -2.98 -42.25
CA ALA A 107 16.60 -2.62 -40.85
C ALA A 107 15.32 -2.78 -40.01
N GLY A 108 14.15 -2.98 -40.63
CA GLY A 108 12.85 -3.04 -39.95
C GLY A 108 12.19 -1.68 -39.75
N ILE A 109 12.55 -0.68 -40.56
CA ILE A 109 12.07 0.70 -40.45
C ILE A 109 11.19 1.03 -41.65
N ARG A 110 10.05 1.68 -41.41
CA ARG A 110 9.14 2.24 -42.43
C ARG A 110 9.33 3.76 -42.47
N ARG A 111 9.50 4.35 -43.65
CA ARG A 111 9.61 5.82 -43.79
C ARG A 111 8.34 6.40 -44.40
N TYR A 112 7.66 7.26 -43.65
CA TYR A 112 6.33 7.80 -44.01
C TYR A 112 6.17 9.24 -43.49
N LEU A 113 5.64 10.13 -44.33
CA LEU A 113 5.53 11.59 -44.07
C LEU A 113 6.83 12.20 -43.50
N ALA A 114 7.96 11.85 -44.14
CA ALA A 114 9.34 12.23 -43.76
C ALA A 114 9.83 11.78 -42.37
N LYS A 115 9.04 10.99 -41.63
CA LYS A 115 9.40 10.36 -40.35
C LYS A 115 9.70 8.88 -40.52
N ASP A 116 10.49 8.34 -39.60
CA ASP A 116 10.77 6.90 -39.50
C ASP A 116 9.86 6.25 -38.44
N TRP A 117 9.43 5.02 -38.70
CA TRP A 117 8.48 4.27 -37.88
C TRP A 117 8.91 2.81 -37.77
N VAL A 118 8.56 2.15 -36.66
CA VAL A 118 8.85 0.73 -36.41
C VAL A 118 7.60 -0.02 -35.94
N ASP A 119 7.51 -1.31 -36.26
CA ASP A 119 6.43 -2.19 -35.79
C ASP A 119 6.74 -2.66 -34.36
N VAL A 120 5.76 -2.59 -33.46
CA VAL A 120 5.87 -3.07 -32.07
C VAL A 120 4.66 -3.94 -31.70
N ARG A 121 4.75 -4.68 -30.59
CA ARG A 121 3.62 -5.37 -29.95
C ARG A 121 3.54 -4.89 -28.50
N LEU A 122 2.35 -4.45 -28.07
CA LEU A 122 2.10 -4.03 -26.69
C LEU A 122 1.53 -5.20 -25.87
N PRO A 123 1.78 -5.27 -24.56
CA PRO A 123 1.13 -6.24 -23.66
C PRO A 123 -0.40 -6.19 -23.80
N GLY A 124 -1.07 -7.35 -23.68
CA GLY A 124 -2.53 -7.46 -23.75
C GLY A 124 -3.19 -7.06 -25.08
N SER A 125 -2.43 -6.71 -26.12
CA SER A 125 -2.97 -6.18 -27.39
C SER A 125 -2.97 -7.20 -28.54
N GLU A 126 -4.12 -7.40 -29.18
CA GLU A 126 -4.24 -8.20 -30.40
C GLU A 126 -3.89 -7.37 -31.64
N GLY A 127 -2.60 -7.16 -31.91
CA GLY A 127 -2.18 -6.49 -33.14
C GLY A 127 -0.69 -6.16 -33.25
N ARG A 128 -0.34 -5.56 -34.39
CA ARG A 128 0.90 -4.79 -34.55
C ARG A 128 0.57 -3.32 -34.42
N HIS A 129 1.32 -2.62 -33.60
CA HIS A 129 1.24 -1.17 -33.41
C HIS A 129 2.45 -0.51 -34.08
N HIS A 130 2.37 0.80 -34.34
CA HIS A 130 3.47 1.53 -34.97
C HIS A 130 3.95 2.67 -34.08
N VAL A 131 5.25 2.68 -33.76
CA VAL A 131 5.90 3.74 -32.98
C VAL A 131 6.74 4.60 -33.93
N CYS A 132 6.57 5.93 -33.86
CA CYS A 132 7.45 6.85 -34.57
C CYS A 132 8.82 6.87 -33.87
N VAL A 133 9.90 6.92 -34.62
CA VAL A 133 11.27 6.94 -34.08
C VAL A 133 12.13 8.04 -34.69
N GLN A 134 13.13 8.46 -33.93
CA GLN A 134 14.25 9.26 -34.40
C GLN A 134 15.55 8.60 -33.96
N TYR A 135 16.55 8.56 -34.83
CA TYR A 135 17.90 8.12 -34.45
C TYR A 135 18.58 9.22 -33.63
N ASP A 136 18.91 8.90 -32.38
CA ASP A 136 19.67 9.73 -31.47
C ASP A 136 21.16 9.42 -31.66
N ALA A 137 21.93 10.42 -32.10
CA ALA A 137 23.33 10.25 -32.46
C ALA A 137 24.25 10.06 -31.24
N ASP A 138 23.85 10.58 -30.09
CA ASP A 138 24.63 10.54 -28.85
C ASP A 138 24.38 9.21 -28.11
N LEU A 139 23.13 8.74 -28.07
CA LEU A 139 22.80 7.39 -27.58
C LEU A 139 23.07 6.27 -28.61
N ARG A 140 23.30 6.62 -29.87
CA ARG A 140 23.49 5.71 -31.02
C ARG A 140 22.35 4.68 -31.18
N ALA A 141 21.14 5.09 -30.82
CA ALA A 141 19.95 4.25 -30.78
C ALA A 141 18.75 4.98 -31.39
N TYR A 142 17.74 4.23 -31.84
CA TYR A 142 16.44 4.82 -32.13
C TYR A 142 15.71 5.11 -30.82
N ARG A 143 15.00 6.23 -30.75
CA ARG A 143 14.17 6.62 -29.61
C ARG A 143 12.74 6.82 -30.03
N ALA A 144 11.80 6.41 -29.18
CA ALA A 144 10.38 6.61 -29.42
C ALA A 144 10.04 8.11 -29.44
N MET A 145 9.24 8.53 -30.42
CA MET A 145 8.86 9.93 -30.65
C MET A 145 7.34 10.07 -30.59
N SER A 146 6.86 10.98 -29.75
CA SER A 146 5.43 11.31 -29.68
C SER A 146 5.13 12.54 -30.56
N SER A 147 3.93 12.60 -31.15
CA SER A 147 3.41 13.83 -31.78
C SER A 147 3.17 14.96 -30.78
N TRP A 148 3.12 14.64 -29.49
CA TRP A 148 2.72 15.56 -28.41
C TRP A 148 3.91 16.15 -27.62
N ARG A 149 5.16 15.78 -27.95
CA ARG A 149 6.38 16.20 -27.23
C ARG A 149 7.55 16.46 -28.17
N LEU A 150 8.33 17.52 -27.91
CA LEU A 150 9.54 17.88 -28.67
C LEU A 150 10.81 17.14 -28.23
N ALA A 151 10.86 16.67 -26.98
CA ALA A 151 11.98 15.87 -26.47
C ALA A 151 11.73 14.36 -26.71
N PRO A 152 12.74 13.57 -27.13
CA PRO A 152 12.57 12.14 -27.39
C PRO A 152 12.24 11.31 -26.14
N GLY A 153 11.54 10.20 -26.34
CA GLY A 153 11.18 9.21 -25.32
C GLY A 153 12.29 8.17 -25.05
N PRO A 154 11.94 6.96 -24.57
CA PRO A 154 12.91 5.90 -24.29
C PRO A 154 13.58 5.37 -25.57
N PRO A 155 14.78 4.78 -25.47
CA PRO A 155 15.42 4.07 -26.57
C PRO A 155 14.65 2.78 -26.89
N ILE A 156 14.62 2.41 -28.17
CA ILE A 156 13.91 1.23 -28.67
C ILE A 156 14.84 0.41 -29.57
N TYR A 157 14.79 -0.92 -29.45
CA TYR A 157 15.70 -1.86 -30.08
C TYR A 157 14.95 -2.86 -30.96
N ARG A 158 15.62 -3.34 -32.01
CA ARG A 158 15.04 -4.34 -32.91
C ARG A 158 15.09 -5.73 -32.26
N THR A 159 14.00 -6.47 -32.29
CA THR A 159 13.95 -7.87 -31.86
C THR A 159 14.59 -8.81 -32.88
N THR A 160 14.82 -10.06 -32.50
CA THR A 160 15.19 -11.16 -33.41
C THR A 160 13.99 -11.69 -34.23
N GLN A 161 12.76 -11.34 -33.88
CA GLN A 161 11.54 -11.91 -34.46
C GLN A 161 10.92 -10.97 -35.51
N GLY A 162 11.42 -11.09 -36.75
CA GLY A 162 10.94 -10.33 -37.90
C GLY A 162 11.39 -8.86 -37.86
N HIS A 163 10.49 -7.95 -38.23
CA HIS A 163 10.74 -6.49 -38.23
C HIS A 163 10.14 -5.80 -36.99
N LEU A 164 9.96 -6.53 -35.89
CA LEU A 164 9.42 -6.02 -34.62
C LEU A 164 10.50 -5.39 -33.74
N TRP A 165 10.11 -4.40 -32.95
CA TRP A 165 10.95 -3.64 -32.02
C TRP A 165 10.32 -3.58 -30.60
N SER A 166 11.17 -3.42 -29.58
CA SER A 166 10.84 -3.46 -28.14
C SER A 166 11.73 -2.52 -27.33
N LEU A 167 11.32 -2.17 -26.10
CA LEU A 167 12.22 -1.53 -25.13
C LEU A 167 13.31 -2.51 -24.66
N ASP A 168 12.97 -3.80 -24.59
CA ASP A 168 13.88 -4.87 -24.19
C ASP A 168 14.95 -5.11 -25.26
N ARG A 169 16.22 -4.97 -24.85
CA ARG A 169 17.38 -5.15 -25.73
C ARG A 169 17.81 -6.62 -25.78
N HIS A 170 17.19 -7.38 -26.68
CA HIS A 170 17.55 -8.77 -27.03
C HIS A 170 17.47 -9.82 -25.91
N LEU A 171 16.36 -9.88 -25.17
CA LEU A 171 16.01 -11.08 -24.39
C LEU A 171 14.88 -11.83 -25.11
N THR A 172 15.13 -13.08 -25.51
CA THR A 172 14.06 -13.96 -26.04
C THR A 172 13.41 -14.67 -24.87
N LEU A 173 12.39 -14.05 -24.29
CA LEU A 173 11.60 -14.62 -23.20
C LEU A 173 10.89 -15.88 -23.70
N LEU A 174 11.05 -16.98 -22.96
CA LEU A 174 10.40 -18.26 -23.19
C LEU A 174 9.23 -18.40 -22.22
N ASN A 175 8.04 -18.57 -22.76
CA ASN A 175 6.84 -18.82 -21.97
C ASN A 175 6.88 -20.22 -21.34
N VAL A 176 6.45 -20.34 -20.08
CA VAL A 176 6.36 -21.62 -19.36
C VAL A 176 5.27 -22.53 -19.92
N ASP A 177 4.23 -21.98 -20.53
CA ASP A 177 3.13 -22.75 -21.11
C ASP A 177 3.48 -23.34 -22.50
N ASP A 178 4.56 -22.85 -23.13
CA ASP A 178 5.00 -23.29 -24.47
C ASP A 178 6.19 -24.28 -24.40
N TYR A 179 6.97 -24.29 -23.30
CA TYR A 179 8.25 -25.02 -23.21
C TYR A 179 8.46 -25.80 -21.92
N ALA A 180 9.01 -27.01 -22.04
CA ALA A 180 9.51 -27.82 -20.94
C ALA A 180 11.02 -27.60 -20.74
N PHE A 181 11.45 -27.42 -19.49
CA PHE A 181 12.84 -27.14 -19.10
C PHE A 181 13.46 -28.31 -18.32
N SER A 182 14.80 -28.43 -18.31
CA SER A 182 15.48 -29.40 -17.44
C SER A 182 15.29 -29.07 -15.96
N ALA A 183 15.19 -30.09 -15.10
CA ALA A 183 15.01 -29.90 -13.66
C ALA A 183 16.26 -29.29 -12.96
N THR A 184 17.42 -29.35 -13.61
CA THR A 184 18.69 -28.77 -13.16
C THR A 184 19.40 -28.08 -14.33
N PRO A 185 20.25 -27.08 -14.05
CA PRO A 185 21.16 -26.51 -15.04
C PRO A 185 22.34 -27.44 -15.29
N ASN A 186 23.07 -27.20 -16.38
CA ASN A 186 24.39 -27.77 -16.64
C ASN A 186 25.48 -27.07 -15.78
N ALA A 187 26.75 -27.49 -15.96
CA ALA A 187 27.89 -26.92 -15.24
C ALA A 187 28.13 -25.42 -15.50
N ASP A 188 27.59 -24.87 -16.59
CA ASP A 188 27.73 -23.46 -17.00
C ASP A 188 26.51 -22.61 -16.57
N GLY A 189 25.53 -23.21 -15.87
CA GLY A 189 24.30 -22.55 -15.40
C GLY A 189 23.10 -22.64 -16.36
N TYR A 190 23.21 -23.35 -17.48
CA TYR A 190 22.19 -23.39 -18.53
C TYR A 190 21.24 -24.58 -18.42
N TYR A 191 19.95 -24.28 -18.58
CA TYR A 191 18.88 -25.27 -18.65
C TYR A 191 18.59 -25.62 -20.12
N THR A 192 18.36 -26.88 -20.44
CA THR A 192 17.92 -27.28 -21.80
C THR A 192 16.41 -27.13 -21.89
N PHE A 193 15.88 -26.60 -23.01
CA PHE A 193 14.44 -26.51 -23.24
C PHE A 193 13.95 -27.23 -24.50
N ARG A 194 12.69 -27.67 -24.47
CA ARG A 194 11.97 -28.41 -25.52
C ARG A 194 10.52 -27.93 -25.58
N ALA A 195 9.77 -28.20 -26.65
CA ALA A 195 8.35 -27.83 -26.71
C ALA A 195 7.53 -28.59 -25.65
N LEU A 196 6.56 -27.94 -25.01
CA LEU A 196 5.73 -28.58 -23.98
C LEU A 196 4.93 -29.75 -24.58
N GLY A 197 4.83 -30.86 -23.84
CA GLY A 197 4.18 -32.09 -24.30
C GLY A 197 5.05 -33.04 -25.15
N THR A 198 6.32 -32.70 -25.41
CA THR A 198 7.29 -33.62 -26.03
C THR A 198 7.88 -34.63 -25.04
N SER A 199 8.47 -35.72 -25.55
CA SER A 199 9.02 -36.82 -24.77
C SER A 199 10.47 -36.59 -24.33
N GLY A 200 10.96 -37.44 -23.41
CA GLY A 200 12.31 -37.34 -22.86
C GLY A 200 13.45 -37.51 -23.88
N ASP A 201 13.17 -38.08 -25.05
CA ASP A 201 14.15 -38.35 -26.12
C ASP A 201 14.06 -37.36 -27.30
N ASP A 202 13.06 -36.46 -27.32
CA ASP A 202 12.87 -35.49 -28.40
C ASP A 202 13.97 -34.41 -28.44
N ALA A 203 14.25 -33.87 -29.62
CA ALA A 203 15.38 -32.96 -29.82
C ALA A 203 15.33 -31.69 -28.93
N ILE A 204 16.46 -31.36 -28.30
CA ILE A 204 16.62 -30.12 -27.54
C ILE A 204 16.53 -28.94 -28.50
N LEU A 205 15.60 -28.01 -28.23
CA LEU A 205 15.39 -26.83 -29.08
C LEU A 205 16.41 -25.72 -28.80
N GLY A 206 16.91 -25.64 -27.57
CA GLY A 206 17.96 -24.70 -27.20
C GLY A 206 18.34 -24.76 -25.72
N TYR A 207 19.12 -23.76 -25.32
CA TYR A 207 19.54 -23.54 -23.93
C TYR A 207 18.90 -22.25 -23.41
N ALA A 208 18.66 -22.19 -22.10
CA ALA A 208 18.05 -21.04 -21.44
C ALA A 208 18.69 -20.79 -20.06
N ILE A 209 18.54 -19.55 -19.59
CA ILE A 209 18.75 -19.15 -18.19
C ILE A 209 17.43 -18.74 -17.56
N LYS A 210 17.42 -18.69 -16.22
CA LYS A 210 16.34 -18.12 -15.44
C LYS A 210 16.84 -16.84 -14.78
N ASP A 211 16.08 -15.75 -14.88
CA ASP A 211 16.43 -14.47 -14.23
C ASP A 211 16.01 -14.46 -12.73
N PRO A 212 16.44 -13.46 -11.94
CA PRO A 212 16.02 -13.33 -10.54
C PRO A 212 14.50 -13.25 -10.38
N GLU A 213 13.81 -12.60 -11.32
CA GLU A 213 12.37 -12.37 -11.39
C GLU A 213 11.58 -13.63 -11.85
N HIS A 214 12.28 -14.73 -12.12
CA HIS A 214 11.81 -16.07 -12.47
C HIS A 214 11.34 -16.30 -13.92
N HIS A 215 11.57 -15.38 -14.85
CA HIS A 215 11.36 -15.60 -16.27
C HIS A 215 12.46 -16.49 -16.89
N TRP A 216 12.15 -17.14 -18.00
CA TRP A 216 13.11 -17.92 -18.78
C TRP A 216 13.56 -17.16 -20.02
N ILE A 217 14.86 -17.18 -20.33
CA ILE A 217 15.47 -16.45 -21.44
C ILE A 217 16.29 -17.42 -22.29
N ALA A 218 16.00 -17.50 -23.59
CA ALA A 218 16.75 -18.36 -24.53
C ALA A 218 18.15 -17.80 -24.85
N ILE A 219 19.11 -18.70 -25.06
CA ILE A 219 20.51 -18.43 -25.41
C ILE A 219 20.86 -19.14 -26.72
N ASP A 220 21.67 -18.50 -27.57
CA ASP A 220 22.19 -19.09 -28.81
C ASP A 220 23.12 -20.30 -28.51
N PRO A 221 22.86 -21.51 -29.05
CA PRO A 221 23.75 -22.65 -28.96
C PRO A 221 25.21 -22.41 -29.42
N ALA A 222 25.46 -21.38 -30.22
CA ALA A 222 26.81 -20.94 -30.60
C ALA A 222 27.52 -20.18 -29.46
N GLN A 223 26.82 -19.36 -28.68
CA GLN A 223 27.37 -18.71 -27.48
C GLN A 223 27.68 -19.75 -26.39
N ALA A 224 26.77 -20.71 -26.17
CA ALA A 224 26.95 -21.78 -25.19
C ALA A 224 28.24 -22.62 -25.41
N LYS A 225 28.77 -22.69 -26.64
CA LYS A 225 30.06 -23.34 -26.95
C LYS A 225 31.30 -22.46 -26.72
N ARG A 226 31.16 -21.12 -26.65
CA ARG A 226 32.29 -20.20 -26.39
C ARG A 226 32.66 -20.09 -24.92
N ASN A 227 31.72 -20.32 -24.00
CA ASN A 227 31.93 -20.11 -22.56
C ASN A 227 32.88 -21.12 -21.89
N ARG A 228 33.42 -22.09 -22.65
CA ARG A 228 34.59 -22.90 -22.24
C ARG A 228 35.90 -22.10 -22.35
N MET A 229 36.05 -21.03 -21.57
CA MET A 229 37.33 -20.35 -21.39
C MET A 229 37.60 -20.00 -19.92
N ALA A 230 38.08 -20.98 -19.16
CA ALA A 230 38.73 -20.73 -17.87
C ALA A 230 39.99 -19.85 -18.01
N ASP A 231 40.58 -19.80 -19.21
CA ASP A 231 41.77 -19.04 -19.58
C ASP A 231 41.46 -17.66 -20.22
N ALA A 232 40.20 -17.19 -20.21
CA ALA A 232 39.85 -15.88 -20.77
C ALA A 232 40.33 -14.71 -19.89
N PRO A 233 40.77 -13.57 -20.48
CA PRO A 233 40.92 -12.33 -19.74
C PRO A 233 39.63 -11.95 -19.02
N LEU A 234 39.76 -11.45 -17.78
CA LEU A 234 38.64 -11.11 -16.90
C LEU A 234 37.72 -12.32 -16.58
N ALA A 235 38.26 -13.55 -16.45
CA ALA A 235 37.52 -14.80 -16.20
C ALA A 235 36.53 -14.77 -15.01
N GLN A 236 36.69 -13.83 -14.07
CA GLN A 236 35.81 -13.66 -12.90
C GLN A 236 34.52 -12.88 -13.23
N TRP A 237 34.43 -12.34 -14.45
CA TRP A 237 33.22 -11.80 -15.05
C TRP A 237 32.75 -12.75 -16.14
N SER A 238 31.46 -13.08 -16.13
CA SER A 238 30.79 -13.72 -17.26
C SER A 238 30.49 -12.70 -18.37
N ASP A 239 30.26 -13.16 -19.59
CA ASP A 239 29.80 -12.26 -20.67
C ASP A 239 28.44 -11.62 -20.30
N GLN A 240 27.62 -12.33 -19.52
CA GLN A 240 26.36 -11.82 -18.95
C GLN A 240 26.57 -10.71 -17.91
N ASP A 241 27.56 -10.81 -16.99
CA ASP A 241 27.91 -9.71 -16.06
C ASP A 241 28.28 -8.45 -16.87
N ILE A 242 29.07 -8.62 -17.94
CA ILE A 242 29.54 -7.53 -18.80
C ILE A 242 28.38 -6.92 -19.58
N GLN A 243 27.54 -7.73 -20.25
CA GLN A 243 26.39 -7.27 -21.03
C GLN A 243 25.28 -6.64 -20.16
N ARG A 244 25.10 -7.11 -18.91
CA ARG A 244 24.20 -6.50 -17.92
C ARG A 244 24.67 -5.10 -17.53
N MET A 245 25.96 -4.90 -17.33
CA MET A 245 26.52 -3.62 -16.86
C MET A 245 26.89 -2.65 -17.98
N TYR A 246 27.20 -3.11 -19.20
CA TYR A 246 27.76 -2.27 -20.27
C TYR A 246 27.07 -2.51 -21.62
N ILE A 247 26.79 -1.41 -22.33
CA ILE A 247 26.12 -1.36 -23.63
C ILE A 247 27.13 -1.77 -24.72
N LEU A 248 27.38 -3.08 -24.79
CA LEU A 248 28.28 -3.71 -25.77
C LEU A 248 27.51 -4.46 -26.86
N ASP A 249 28.26 -4.96 -27.83
CA ASP A 249 27.89 -5.98 -28.80
C ASP A 249 28.89 -7.15 -28.70
N ASP A 250 28.51 -8.34 -29.17
CA ASP A 250 29.33 -9.58 -29.07
C ASP A 250 30.74 -9.45 -29.68
N THR A 251 30.97 -8.51 -30.60
CA THR A 251 32.30 -8.29 -31.19
C THR A 251 33.22 -7.46 -30.28
N ARG A 252 32.65 -6.66 -29.37
CA ARG A 252 33.38 -5.80 -28.43
C ARG A 252 33.71 -6.46 -27.10
N ILE A 253 33.03 -7.54 -26.70
CA ILE A 253 33.25 -8.19 -25.40
C ILE A 253 34.70 -8.68 -25.26
N ALA A 254 35.29 -9.24 -26.33
CA ALA A 254 36.69 -9.67 -26.32
C ALA A 254 37.68 -8.50 -26.10
N ALA A 255 37.42 -7.34 -26.71
CA ALA A 255 38.22 -6.13 -26.51
C ALA A 255 38.05 -5.56 -25.09
N PHE A 256 36.80 -5.50 -24.60
CA PHE A 256 36.48 -5.10 -23.23
C PHE A 256 37.23 -5.96 -22.21
N ARG A 257 37.16 -7.29 -22.34
CA ARG A 257 37.86 -8.24 -21.46
C ARG A 257 39.36 -8.02 -21.43
N ALA A 258 39.99 -7.82 -22.59
CA ALA A 258 41.43 -7.61 -22.68
C ALA A 258 41.89 -6.30 -22.02
N GLU A 259 41.20 -5.19 -22.31
CA GLU A 259 41.54 -3.87 -21.77
C GLU A 259 41.21 -3.77 -20.27
N ALA A 260 40.07 -4.33 -19.84
CA ALA A 260 39.70 -4.38 -18.42
C ALA A 260 40.66 -5.25 -17.59
N GLN A 261 41.11 -6.38 -18.13
CA GLN A 261 42.10 -7.23 -17.46
C GLN A 261 43.47 -6.53 -17.33
N ALA A 262 43.82 -5.67 -18.28
CA ALA A 262 45.08 -4.91 -18.27
C ALA A 262 45.05 -3.67 -17.37
N THR A 263 43.88 -3.03 -17.22
CA THR A 263 43.72 -1.76 -16.48
C THR A 263 43.12 -1.93 -15.07
N GLY A 264 42.45 -3.05 -14.79
CA GLY A 264 41.75 -3.30 -13.53
C GLY A 264 40.43 -2.52 -13.35
N LYS A 265 39.97 -1.85 -14.39
CA LYS A 265 38.75 -1.02 -14.44
C LYS A 265 38.03 -1.26 -15.79
N PRO A 266 36.79 -0.78 -16.03
CA PRO A 266 36.21 -0.86 -17.37
C PRO A 266 36.97 0.06 -18.36
N PRO A 267 36.88 -0.24 -19.67
CA PRO A 267 37.38 0.64 -20.72
C PRO A 267 36.62 1.98 -20.75
N ASP A 268 37.33 3.08 -21.00
CA ASP A 268 36.73 4.43 -21.04
C ASP A 268 35.75 4.63 -22.22
N TRP A 269 35.76 3.72 -23.20
CA TRP A 269 34.81 3.68 -24.33
C TRP A 269 33.56 2.81 -24.06
N ALA A 270 33.54 2.05 -22.96
CA ALA A 270 32.44 1.12 -22.66
C ALA A 270 31.32 1.84 -21.91
N LEU A 271 30.29 2.29 -22.65
CA LEU A 271 29.14 2.97 -22.07
C LEU A 271 28.40 2.05 -21.09
N ARG A 272 28.32 2.46 -19.82
CA ARG A 272 27.60 1.71 -18.77
C ARG A 272 26.08 1.80 -18.98
N ALA A 273 25.38 0.69 -18.76
CA ALA A 273 23.92 0.65 -18.76
C ALA A 273 23.36 1.48 -17.60
N GLN A 274 22.35 2.31 -17.87
CA GLN A 274 21.66 3.05 -16.83
C GLN A 274 20.65 2.15 -16.12
N ASN A 275 21.00 1.68 -14.91
CA ASN A 275 20.01 1.20 -13.97
C ASN A 275 19.28 2.40 -13.36
N THR A 276 17.95 2.34 -13.23
CA THR A 276 17.14 3.38 -12.56
C THR A 276 17.38 3.39 -11.06
N GLU A 277 17.61 2.23 -10.44
CA GLU A 277 17.71 2.06 -9.00
C GLU A 277 19.15 2.20 -8.48
N ASP A 278 19.38 3.13 -7.54
CA ASP A 278 20.72 3.41 -7.03
C ASP A 278 21.33 2.25 -6.25
N HIS A 279 20.51 1.47 -5.56
CA HIS A 279 20.96 0.34 -4.74
C HIS A 279 21.51 -0.81 -5.61
N LEU A 280 20.78 -1.16 -6.69
CA LEU A 280 21.28 -2.08 -7.71
C LEU A 280 22.51 -1.51 -8.44
N PHE A 281 22.51 -0.22 -8.80
CA PHE A 281 23.66 0.40 -9.47
C PHE A 281 24.94 0.30 -8.64
N VAL A 282 24.87 0.63 -7.34
CA VAL A 282 26.01 0.53 -6.41
C VAL A 282 26.41 -0.93 -6.18
N ALA A 283 25.44 -1.84 -6.03
CA ALA A 283 25.72 -3.27 -5.91
C ALA A 283 26.43 -3.83 -7.16
N ASP A 284 26.07 -3.38 -8.36
CA ASP A 284 26.78 -3.75 -9.60
C ASP A 284 28.15 -3.05 -9.72
N SER A 285 28.33 -1.79 -9.25
CA SER A 285 29.68 -1.20 -9.13
C SER A 285 30.63 -2.04 -8.25
N LEU A 286 30.11 -2.66 -7.17
CA LEU A 286 30.90 -3.52 -6.28
C LEU A 286 31.45 -4.80 -6.96
N LYS A 287 31.00 -5.17 -8.18
CA LYS A 287 31.58 -6.30 -8.94
C LYS A 287 33.04 -6.05 -9.34
N TRP A 288 33.49 -4.80 -9.49
CA TRP A 288 34.91 -4.49 -9.75
C TRP A 288 35.81 -4.72 -8.54
N LEU A 289 35.36 -4.35 -7.34
CA LEU A 289 36.10 -4.59 -6.08
C LEU A 289 35.99 -6.03 -5.59
N HIS A 290 34.85 -6.65 -5.82
CA HIS A 290 34.51 -7.98 -5.31
C HIS A 290 33.97 -8.88 -6.43
N PRO A 291 34.78 -9.18 -7.46
CA PRO A 291 34.36 -9.95 -8.64
C PRO A 291 33.89 -11.37 -8.32
N HIS A 292 34.39 -11.95 -7.22
CA HIS A 292 33.96 -13.24 -6.68
C HIS A 292 32.61 -13.22 -5.93
N MET A 293 32.05 -12.05 -5.60
CA MET A 293 30.77 -11.95 -4.90
C MET A 293 29.58 -12.04 -5.86
N THR A 294 28.59 -12.86 -5.50
CA THR A 294 27.29 -12.90 -6.17
C THR A 294 26.55 -11.57 -6.01
N LEU A 295 25.55 -11.29 -6.85
CA LEU A 295 24.72 -10.08 -6.73
C LEU A 295 24.09 -9.96 -5.33
N ALA A 296 23.61 -11.06 -4.75
CA ALA A 296 23.05 -11.07 -3.39
C ALA A 296 24.10 -10.69 -2.32
N GLN A 297 25.34 -11.17 -2.45
CA GLN A 297 26.44 -10.78 -1.55
C GLN A 297 26.85 -9.31 -1.75
N ARG A 298 26.84 -8.81 -2.99
CA ARG A 298 27.12 -7.40 -3.30
C ARG A 298 26.03 -6.46 -2.78
N LEU A 299 24.76 -6.88 -2.83
CA LEU A 299 23.63 -6.19 -2.20
C LEU A 299 23.75 -6.19 -0.67
N GLN A 300 24.06 -7.33 -0.05
CA GLN A 300 24.30 -7.40 1.40
C GLN A 300 25.47 -6.50 1.83
N LEU A 301 26.54 -6.42 1.03
CA LEU A 301 27.66 -5.53 1.24
C LEU A 301 27.25 -4.05 1.08
N GLN A 302 26.50 -3.69 0.05
CA GLN A 302 25.95 -2.33 -0.11
C GLN A 302 25.08 -1.94 1.09
N ARG A 303 24.13 -2.79 1.50
CA ARG A 303 23.26 -2.57 2.67
C ARG A 303 24.07 -2.41 3.97
N SER A 304 25.23 -3.06 4.09
CA SER A 304 26.11 -2.91 5.27
C SER A 304 26.75 -1.53 5.44
N TYR A 305 26.61 -0.62 4.46
CA TYR A 305 26.98 0.80 4.61
C TYR A 305 25.86 1.64 5.25
N ASN A 306 24.63 1.12 5.39
CA ASN A 306 23.50 1.77 6.07
C ASN A 306 23.23 3.21 5.56
N LEU A 307 23.03 3.36 4.25
CA LEU A 307 23.03 4.66 3.56
C LEU A 307 21.63 5.24 3.38
N THR A 308 21.49 6.54 3.63
CA THR A 308 20.33 7.31 3.13
C THR A 308 20.29 7.30 1.61
N GLN A 309 19.13 7.51 1.00
CA GLN A 309 18.93 7.64 -0.44
C GLN A 309 19.83 8.76 -1.01
N ASN A 310 19.95 9.89 -0.30
CA ASN A 310 20.87 10.97 -0.68
C ASN A 310 22.35 10.52 -0.63
N GLN A 311 22.76 9.77 0.39
CA GLN A 311 24.10 9.17 0.43
C GLN A 311 24.29 8.11 -0.66
N LEU A 312 23.24 7.37 -1.03
CA LEU A 312 23.29 6.32 -2.04
C LEU A 312 23.38 6.88 -3.46
N CYS A 313 22.61 7.92 -3.79
CA CYS A 313 22.75 8.70 -5.02
C CYS A 313 24.16 9.34 -5.12
N ARG A 314 24.67 9.85 -3.99
CA ARG A 314 26.05 10.35 -3.90
C ARG A 314 27.07 9.24 -4.15
N LEU A 315 26.91 8.06 -3.55
CA LEU A 315 27.80 6.92 -3.74
C LEU A 315 27.73 6.40 -5.19
N ARG A 316 26.56 6.32 -5.80
CA ARG A 316 26.38 6.04 -7.24
C ARG A 316 27.22 6.98 -8.11
N THR A 317 27.24 8.26 -7.76
CA THR A 317 27.96 9.31 -8.50
C THR A 317 29.47 9.28 -8.26
N GLU A 318 29.91 9.13 -7.01
CA GLU A 318 31.33 9.19 -6.63
C GLU A 318 32.07 7.85 -6.73
N SER A 319 31.38 6.70 -6.64
CA SER A 319 32.05 5.38 -6.72
C SER A 319 32.43 4.97 -8.14
N GLY A 320 31.78 5.55 -9.15
CA GLY A 320 31.98 5.23 -10.56
C GLY A 320 32.05 3.73 -10.81
N ASP A 321 33.22 3.28 -11.23
CA ASP A 321 33.52 1.89 -11.58
C ASP A 321 34.15 1.07 -10.45
N GLY A 322 33.82 1.40 -9.20
CA GLY A 322 34.20 0.59 -8.03
C GLY A 322 35.38 1.13 -7.25
N GLN A 323 35.32 2.39 -6.80
CA GLN A 323 36.02 2.80 -5.58
C GLN A 323 35.00 3.20 -4.52
N ILE A 324 35.29 2.93 -3.23
CA ILE A 324 34.44 3.38 -2.12
C ILE A 324 35.07 4.63 -1.50
N PRO A 325 34.42 5.81 -1.57
CA PRO A 325 34.92 7.02 -0.97
C PRO A 325 35.11 6.91 0.55
N GLN A 326 36.12 7.61 1.09
CA GLN A 326 36.46 7.57 2.52
C GLN A 326 35.27 7.94 3.44
N TRP A 327 34.37 8.82 3.01
CA TRP A 327 33.19 9.19 3.80
C TRP A 327 32.21 8.03 3.97
N ALA A 328 32.09 7.12 2.99
CA ALA A 328 31.21 5.97 3.08
C ALA A 328 31.78 4.93 4.06
N GLU A 329 33.10 4.72 4.04
CA GLU A 329 33.83 3.93 5.04
C GLU A 329 33.71 4.51 6.47
N GLN A 330 33.75 5.83 6.62
CA GLN A 330 33.54 6.50 7.90
C GLN A 330 32.09 6.36 8.40
N HIS A 331 31.11 6.58 7.52
CA HIS A 331 29.68 6.44 7.83
C HIS A 331 29.30 5.00 8.19
N LYS A 332 29.88 4.01 7.50
CA LYS A 332 29.73 2.58 7.85
C LYS A 332 30.25 2.27 9.25
N ARG A 333 31.41 2.81 9.63
CA ARG A 333 31.96 2.63 10.99
C ARG A 333 31.07 3.29 12.05
N LEU A 334 30.56 4.49 11.76
CA LEU A 334 29.64 5.23 12.64
C LEU A 334 28.29 4.50 12.81
N THR A 335 27.73 3.90 11.76
CA THR A 335 26.43 3.19 11.84
C THR A 335 26.54 1.81 12.48
N LEU A 336 27.69 1.14 12.36
CA LEU A 336 27.98 -0.14 13.02
C LEU A 336 28.41 -0.01 14.50
N ASP A 337 28.85 1.18 14.94
CA ASP A 337 29.15 1.45 16.35
C ASP A 337 27.87 1.61 17.17
N ALA A 338 27.46 0.54 17.86
CA ALA A 338 26.28 0.53 18.72
C ALA A 338 26.38 1.45 19.95
N THR A 339 27.57 1.98 20.27
CA THR A 339 27.76 2.96 21.36
C THR A 339 27.65 4.41 20.90
N ASN A 340 27.56 4.66 19.58
CA ASN A 340 27.51 5.99 19.01
C ASN A 340 26.06 6.49 18.91
N GLU A 341 25.69 7.45 19.77
CA GLU A 341 24.35 8.07 19.79
C GLU A 341 23.95 8.70 18.44
N GLN A 342 24.92 9.12 17.61
CA GLN A 342 24.65 9.70 16.30
C GLN A 342 24.37 8.66 15.21
N ARG A 343 24.49 7.34 15.49
CA ARG A 343 24.35 6.27 14.49
C ARG A 343 23.02 6.27 13.74
N PHE A 344 21.96 6.78 14.35
CA PHE A 344 20.62 6.86 13.74
C PHE A 344 20.26 8.24 13.19
N LYS A 345 21.11 9.27 13.33
CA LYS A 345 20.76 10.65 12.98
C LYS A 345 20.27 10.79 11.54
N LEU A 346 21.07 10.31 10.57
CA LEU A 346 20.78 10.50 9.15
C LEU A 346 19.58 9.67 8.64
N ILE A 347 19.30 8.52 9.25
CA ILE A 347 18.07 7.75 8.95
C ILE A 347 16.84 8.39 9.61
N GLY A 348 16.99 9.01 10.79
CA GLY A 348 15.94 9.81 11.42
C GLY A 348 15.59 11.08 10.63
N GLU A 349 16.58 11.77 10.09
CA GLU A 349 16.39 12.93 9.19
C GLU A 349 15.82 12.53 7.82
N GLU A 350 16.07 11.30 7.35
CA GLU A 350 15.48 10.78 6.11
C GLU A 350 14.03 10.30 6.29
N LEU A 351 13.73 9.63 7.39
CA LEU A 351 12.45 8.97 7.66
C LEU A 351 11.60 9.78 8.65
N GLU A 352 11.82 11.10 8.70
CA GLU A 352 10.97 12.04 9.41
C GLU A 352 9.52 11.93 8.89
N ASN A 353 8.55 11.83 9.79
CA ASN A 353 7.13 11.55 9.52
C ASN A 353 6.81 10.21 8.80
N TYR A 354 7.79 9.44 8.31
CA TYR A 354 7.55 8.22 7.52
C TYR A 354 6.70 7.15 8.25
N ILE A 355 6.77 7.09 9.58
CA ILE A 355 5.90 6.19 10.37
C ILE A 355 4.43 6.65 10.30
N GLU A 356 4.17 7.96 10.29
CA GLU A 356 2.83 8.53 10.16
C GLU A 356 2.31 8.37 8.73
N GLU A 357 3.18 8.49 7.72
CA GLU A 357 2.85 8.16 6.32
C GLU A 357 2.47 6.68 6.17
N LEU A 358 3.24 5.74 6.72
CA LEU A 358 2.93 4.31 6.70
C LEU A 358 1.57 3.97 7.35
N ARG A 359 1.10 4.77 8.31
CA ARG A 359 -0.19 4.59 9.00
C ARG A 359 -1.36 5.32 8.34
N SER A 360 -1.09 6.26 7.43
CA SER A 360 -2.12 7.06 6.76
C SER A 360 -2.25 6.78 5.26
N GLN A 361 -1.21 6.22 4.65
CA GLN A 361 -1.09 5.97 3.20
C GLN A 361 -0.57 4.56 2.88
N GLY A 362 -0.17 3.78 3.90
CA GLY A 362 0.25 2.39 3.76
C GLY A 362 1.52 2.24 2.94
N LEU A 363 1.48 1.41 1.90
CA LEU A 363 2.58 1.19 0.94
C LEU A 363 2.23 1.64 -0.49
N ALA A 364 1.13 2.38 -0.67
CA ALA A 364 0.63 2.75 -1.99
C ALA A 364 1.44 3.86 -2.70
N LEU A 365 2.34 4.55 -1.98
CA LEU A 365 3.28 5.53 -2.55
C LEU A 365 4.64 4.89 -2.86
N ALA A 366 5.44 5.57 -3.69
CA ALA A 366 6.80 5.18 -4.09
C ALA A 366 7.86 5.33 -2.97
N HIS A 367 7.54 4.88 -1.75
CA HIS A 367 8.45 4.85 -0.62
C HIS A 367 9.61 3.89 -0.90
N HIS A 368 10.83 4.42 -1.02
CA HIS A 368 12.02 3.62 -1.29
C HIS A 368 12.42 2.81 -0.05
N TRP A 369 11.87 1.59 0.07
CA TRP A 369 11.93 0.73 1.26
C TRP A 369 13.30 0.75 1.97
N PRO A 370 13.36 1.08 3.27
CA PRO A 370 14.61 1.02 4.04
C PRO A 370 15.31 -0.34 3.94
N ALA A 371 14.53 -1.42 3.80
CA ALA A 371 15.02 -2.78 3.57
C ALA A 371 15.98 -2.94 2.38
N THR A 372 15.91 -2.12 1.33
CA THR A 372 16.86 -2.24 0.19
C THR A 372 18.18 -1.50 0.40
N ARG A 373 18.27 -0.61 1.41
CA ARG A 373 19.39 0.34 1.58
C ARG A 373 20.17 0.17 2.89
N TYR A 374 19.49 -0.31 3.94
CA TYR A 374 20.05 -0.53 5.28
C TYR A 374 20.15 -2.01 5.61
N SER A 375 21.12 -2.41 6.43
CA SER A 375 21.29 -3.79 6.89
C SER A 375 20.22 -4.22 7.90
N ASP A 376 19.87 -5.51 7.93
CA ASP A 376 18.80 -6.04 8.79
C ASP A 376 19.06 -5.79 10.29
N ALA A 377 20.32 -5.86 10.72
CA ALA A 377 20.72 -5.55 12.10
C ALA A 377 20.55 -4.06 12.42
N PHE A 378 20.96 -3.15 11.52
CA PHE A 378 20.80 -1.71 11.72
C PHE A 378 19.32 -1.31 11.76
N LEU A 379 18.48 -1.90 10.90
CA LEU A 379 17.03 -1.69 10.94
C LEU A 379 16.38 -2.25 12.21
N ALA A 380 16.87 -3.39 12.72
CA ALA A 380 16.39 -3.94 13.99
C ALA A 380 16.76 -3.04 15.18
N ASP A 381 18.00 -2.55 15.25
CA ASP A 381 18.44 -1.61 16.28
C ASP A 381 17.67 -0.28 16.19
N TYR A 382 17.48 0.24 14.96
CA TYR A 382 16.75 1.48 14.71
C TYR A 382 15.27 1.36 15.07
N ALA A 383 14.64 0.22 14.79
CA ALA A 383 13.28 -0.06 15.26
C ALA A 383 13.21 -0.06 16.81
N THR A 384 14.20 -0.63 17.50
CA THR A 384 14.26 -0.54 18.96
C THR A 384 14.45 0.90 19.45
N HIS A 385 15.25 1.72 18.75
CA HIS A 385 15.39 3.16 19.03
C HIS A 385 14.08 3.95 18.82
N LEU A 386 13.28 3.58 17.82
CA LEU A 386 11.93 4.11 17.55
C LEU A 386 10.84 3.56 18.50
N GLY A 387 11.21 2.80 19.53
CA GLY A 387 10.30 2.27 20.56
C GLY A 387 9.56 1.00 20.17
N TYR A 388 9.87 0.35 19.04
CA TYR A 388 9.26 -0.95 18.71
C TYR A 388 9.79 -2.07 19.60
N LEU A 389 8.85 -2.83 20.15
CA LEU A 389 9.09 -4.08 20.85
C LEU A 389 8.91 -5.27 19.88
N ARG A 390 9.37 -6.47 20.25
CA ARG A 390 9.24 -7.68 19.43
C ARG A 390 8.38 -8.74 20.08
N THR A 391 7.41 -9.27 19.34
CA THR A 391 6.59 -10.41 19.81
C THR A 391 7.40 -11.71 19.76
N ARG A 392 6.93 -12.76 20.44
CA ARG A 392 7.49 -14.13 20.36
C ARG A 392 7.53 -14.71 18.95
N HIS A 393 6.83 -14.09 18.00
CA HIS A 393 6.79 -14.46 16.57
C HIS A 393 7.71 -13.56 15.72
N GLY A 394 8.53 -12.71 16.36
CA GLY A 394 9.47 -11.82 15.70
C GLY A 394 8.87 -10.56 15.08
N MET A 395 7.57 -10.28 15.28
CA MET A 395 6.90 -9.09 14.73
C MET A 395 7.23 -7.84 15.55
N LEU A 396 7.41 -6.69 14.90
CA LEU A 396 7.46 -5.39 15.56
C LEU A 396 6.07 -5.01 16.08
N TYR A 397 6.00 -4.46 17.29
CA TYR A 397 4.78 -3.93 17.88
C TYR A 397 5.05 -2.69 18.74
N ARG A 398 4.00 -1.90 18.96
CA ARG A 398 3.97 -0.75 19.88
C ARG A 398 2.78 -0.87 20.83
N THR A 399 2.78 -0.06 21.90
CA THR A 399 1.71 -0.03 22.92
C THR A 399 1.17 1.36 23.22
N ASP A 400 1.66 2.36 22.49
CA ASP A 400 1.40 3.79 22.62
C ASP A 400 0.64 4.36 21.41
N ILE A 401 0.42 3.55 20.36
CA ILE A 401 -0.58 3.83 19.31
C ILE A 401 -1.94 3.96 20.02
N PRO A 402 -2.64 5.12 19.94
CA PRO A 402 -3.72 5.41 20.87
C PRO A 402 -5.04 4.74 20.47
N ALA A 403 -5.30 4.58 19.17
CA ALA A 403 -6.52 3.96 18.64
C ALA A 403 -6.26 3.04 17.45
N MET A 404 -7.21 2.15 17.20
CA MET A 404 -7.35 1.38 15.95
C MET A 404 -8.83 1.28 15.60
N PHE A 405 -9.19 1.27 14.32
CA PHE A 405 -10.58 1.20 13.88
C PHE A 405 -10.95 -0.17 13.33
N ARG A 406 -12.21 -0.60 13.48
CA ARG A 406 -12.67 -1.89 12.96
C ARG A 406 -14.12 -1.87 12.51
N GLY A 407 -14.35 -2.31 11.27
CA GLY A 407 -15.68 -2.66 10.75
C GLY A 407 -16.15 -4.02 11.29
N GLU A 408 -17.37 -4.09 11.81
CA GLU A 408 -17.87 -5.24 12.56
C GLU A 408 -19.37 -5.49 12.36
N THR A 409 -19.76 -6.77 12.34
CA THR A 409 -21.18 -7.17 12.36
C THR A 409 -21.77 -7.24 13.79
N ARG A 410 -20.93 -7.13 14.83
CA ARG A 410 -21.39 -7.21 16.23
C ARG A 410 -22.13 -5.97 16.67
N LEU A 411 -23.26 -6.15 17.34
CA LEU A 411 -24.11 -5.07 17.83
C LEU A 411 -23.44 -4.36 19.02
N PRO A 412 -23.63 -3.04 19.18
CA PRO A 412 -23.12 -2.30 20.34
C PRO A 412 -23.60 -2.92 21.66
N PHE A 413 -24.86 -3.36 21.69
CA PHE A 413 -25.49 -3.94 22.88
C PHE A 413 -25.01 -5.37 23.22
N GLU A 414 -24.50 -6.19 22.29
CA GLU A 414 -23.89 -7.47 22.66
C GLU A 414 -22.50 -7.25 23.26
N LEU A 415 -21.69 -6.36 22.65
CA LEU A 415 -20.36 -6.01 23.17
C LEU A 415 -20.45 -5.40 24.58
N ALA A 416 -21.44 -4.54 24.82
CA ALA A 416 -21.69 -3.91 26.12
C ALA A 416 -22.21 -4.90 27.18
N ARG A 417 -23.13 -5.82 26.83
CA ARG A 417 -23.67 -6.82 27.76
C ARG A 417 -22.66 -7.89 28.14
N ASP A 418 -21.82 -8.30 27.20
CA ASP A 418 -20.74 -9.26 27.46
C ASP A 418 -19.52 -8.61 28.16
N ASP A 419 -19.52 -7.28 28.30
CA ASP A 419 -18.40 -6.46 28.79
C ASP A 419 -17.11 -6.56 27.95
N ARG A 420 -17.19 -7.09 26.72
CA ARG A 420 -16.02 -7.39 25.88
C ARG A 420 -16.32 -7.56 24.39
N MET A 421 -15.27 -7.44 23.58
CA MET A 421 -15.18 -7.98 22.22
C MET A 421 -14.26 -9.21 22.23
N MET A 422 -14.80 -10.37 21.87
CA MET A 422 -14.05 -11.63 21.75
C MET A 422 -13.29 -11.75 20.42
N HIS A 423 -12.32 -12.66 20.35
CA HIS A 423 -11.70 -13.06 19.07
C HIS A 423 -12.71 -13.83 18.20
N ARG A 424 -12.57 -13.75 16.87
CA ARG A 424 -13.43 -14.47 15.91
C ARG A 424 -12.70 -15.64 15.23
N LYS A 425 -13.45 -16.55 14.60
CA LYS A 425 -12.86 -17.58 13.73
C LYS A 425 -12.43 -16.91 12.43
N GLY A 426 -11.25 -17.25 11.91
CA GLY A 426 -10.66 -16.56 10.77
C GLY A 426 -9.79 -15.35 11.13
N ASN A 427 -9.79 -14.90 12.40
CA ASN A 427 -8.79 -13.93 12.86
C ASN A 427 -7.35 -14.46 12.66
N PRO A 428 -6.38 -13.56 12.42
CA PRO A 428 -4.98 -13.91 12.26
C PRO A 428 -4.40 -14.64 13.47
N LYS A 429 -3.35 -15.43 13.22
CA LYS A 429 -2.53 -16.14 14.21
C LYS A 429 -1.06 -15.84 13.94
N GLY A 430 -0.19 -16.01 14.93
CA GLY A 430 1.26 -15.92 14.72
C GLY A 430 1.82 -14.50 14.64
N THR A 431 1.09 -13.46 15.05
CA THR A 431 1.56 -12.07 14.97
C THR A 431 1.76 -11.43 16.34
N THR A 432 0.74 -11.42 17.21
CA THR A 432 0.79 -10.89 18.57
C THR A 432 1.23 -11.95 19.61
N ASN A 433 1.57 -11.53 20.84
CA ASN A 433 1.88 -12.48 21.93
C ASN A 433 0.62 -13.16 22.49
N LYS A 434 -0.58 -12.75 22.07
CA LYS A 434 -1.87 -13.28 22.55
C LYS A 434 -2.66 -13.83 21.35
N ARG A 435 -3.97 -13.63 21.29
CA ARG A 435 -4.77 -13.82 20.06
C ARG A 435 -4.81 -12.49 19.31
N ALA A 436 -4.69 -12.50 17.99
CA ALA A 436 -4.74 -11.28 17.20
C ALA A 436 -6.18 -10.91 16.80
N LEU A 437 -6.43 -9.61 16.64
CA LEU A 437 -7.63 -9.04 16.04
C LEU A 437 -7.21 -8.06 14.95
N SER A 438 -7.64 -8.36 13.73
CA SER A 438 -7.60 -7.48 12.56
C SER A 438 -8.26 -6.12 12.88
N ALA A 439 -7.60 -5.03 12.53
CA ALA A 439 -8.10 -3.66 12.61
C ALA A 439 -7.29 -2.79 11.63
N THR A 440 -7.72 -1.56 11.37
CA THR A 440 -7.04 -0.62 10.46
C THR A 440 -6.68 0.69 11.15
N PHE A 441 -5.63 1.34 10.64
CA PHE A 441 -5.20 2.66 11.08
C PHE A 441 -6.12 3.78 10.57
N GLY A 442 -6.89 3.58 9.49
CA GLY A 442 -7.79 4.58 8.91
C GLY A 442 -9.26 4.39 9.29
N LEU A 443 -9.95 5.48 9.64
CA LEU A 443 -11.40 5.43 9.92
C LEU A 443 -12.22 5.21 8.64
N HIS A 444 -11.78 5.76 7.50
CA HIS A 444 -12.38 5.50 6.19
C HIS A 444 -12.38 4.00 5.87
N ASP A 445 -11.24 3.34 5.99
CA ASP A 445 -11.03 1.92 5.68
C ASP A 445 -11.90 1.01 6.56
N ALA A 446 -12.11 1.40 7.83
CA ALA A 446 -13.05 0.71 8.72
C ALA A 446 -14.49 0.68 8.18
N THR A 447 -14.91 1.70 7.41
CA THR A 447 -16.22 1.68 6.70
C THR A 447 -16.23 0.71 5.53
N ALA A 448 -15.12 0.51 4.81
CA ALA A 448 -14.99 -0.47 3.74
C ALA A 448 -15.04 -1.91 4.28
N TYR A 449 -14.38 -2.17 5.41
CA TYR A 449 -14.56 -3.43 6.14
C TYR A 449 -16.00 -3.59 6.66
N ALA A 450 -16.65 -2.54 7.18
CA ALA A 450 -18.05 -2.63 7.59
C ALA A 450 -18.98 -2.96 6.40
N ALA A 451 -18.73 -2.38 5.23
CA ALA A 451 -19.48 -2.66 4.00
C ALA A 451 -19.33 -4.11 3.51
N THR A 452 -18.15 -4.70 3.68
CA THR A 452 -17.89 -6.12 3.41
C THR A 452 -18.25 -7.05 4.59
N LYS A 453 -18.98 -6.54 5.59
CA LYS A 453 -19.38 -7.27 6.82
C LYS A 453 -18.19 -7.87 7.60
N GLY A 454 -17.05 -7.20 7.53
CA GLY A 454 -15.77 -7.59 8.12
C GLY A 454 -15.13 -8.81 7.44
N GLY A 455 -15.45 -9.07 6.17
CA GLY A 455 -14.98 -10.24 5.41
C GLY A 455 -15.62 -11.58 5.79
N PHE A 456 -16.41 -11.63 6.87
CA PHE A 456 -16.87 -12.88 7.48
C PHE A 456 -18.40 -13.03 7.48
N TYR A 457 -19.02 -13.18 6.31
CA TYR A 457 -20.49 -13.39 6.19
C TYR A 457 -21.06 -14.49 7.10
N HIS A 458 -20.29 -15.56 7.34
CA HIS A 458 -20.66 -16.69 8.21
C HIS A 458 -20.84 -16.30 9.69
N GLU A 459 -20.37 -15.14 10.12
CA GLU A 459 -20.58 -14.64 11.48
C GLU A 459 -22.03 -14.24 11.75
N LEU A 460 -22.82 -13.88 10.72
CA LEU A 460 -24.27 -13.66 10.84
C LEU A 460 -25.07 -14.96 11.04
N HIS A 461 -24.42 -16.12 11.05
CA HIS A 461 -25.07 -17.39 11.40
C HIS A 461 -25.27 -17.52 12.92
N TYR A 462 -24.55 -16.75 13.73
CA TYR A 462 -24.64 -16.75 15.19
C TYR A 462 -25.54 -15.61 15.68
N ASN A 463 -26.30 -15.81 16.75
CA ASN A 463 -27.15 -14.75 17.30
C ASN A 463 -26.35 -13.77 18.18
N SER A 464 -25.26 -14.23 18.81
CA SER A 464 -24.30 -13.42 19.56
C SER A 464 -22.86 -13.92 19.38
N GLN A 465 -21.87 -13.15 19.86
CA GLN A 465 -20.49 -13.64 20.02
C GLN A 465 -20.35 -14.74 21.07
N ALA A 466 -21.31 -14.88 22.00
CA ALA A 466 -21.31 -15.92 23.03
C ALA A 466 -21.74 -17.30 22.50
N ASN A 467 -22.58 -17.40 21.46
CA ASN A 467 -22.94 -18.70 20.90
C ASN A 467 -21.70 -19.41 20.33
N ARG A 468 -21.46 -20.67 20.72
CA ARG A 468 -20.30 -21.44 20.25
C ARG A 468 -20.52 -22.12 18.90
N PHE A 469 -21.76 -22.45 18.61
CA PHE A 469 -22.20 -23.11 17.38
C PHE A 469 -23.09 -22.16 16.56
N PRO A 470 -23.08 -22.23 15.22
CA PRO A 470 -23.97 -21.43 14.37
C PRO A 470 -25.43 -21.89 14.50
N GLY A 471 -26.36 -20.95 14.35
CA GLY A 471 -27.79 -21.23 14.37
C GLY A 471 -28.31 -21.78 13.04
N VAL A 472 -29.36 -22.60 13.14
CA VAL A 472 -30.08 -23.18 12.01
C VAL A 472 -30.74 -22.09 11.18
N ASN A 473 -30.64 -22.19 9.85
CA ASN A 473 -31.34 -21.30 8.93
C ASN A 473 -32.82 -21.74 8.82
N PRO A 474 -33.81 -20.94 9.26
CA PRO A 474 -35.23 -21.32 9.17
C PRO A 474 -35.76 -21.33 7.72
N GLN A 475 -35.04 -20.70 6.78
CA GLN A 475 -35.35 -20.71 5.35
C GLN A 475 -34.69 -21.88 4.60
N SER A 476 -33.82 -22.66 5.26
CA SER A 476 -33.33 -23.93 4.72
C SER A 476 -34.46 -24.96 4.76
N SER A 477 -35.05 -25.25 3.60
CA SER A 477 -36.11 -26.25 3.48
C SER A 477 -35.56 -27.64 3.79
N LYS A 478 -36.25 -28.36 4.69
CA LYS A 478 -35.79 -29.66 5.20
C LYS A 478 -35.79 -30.73 4.11
N THR A 479 -34.62 -31.11 3.62
CA THR A 479 -34.38 -32.48 3.13
C THR A 479 -33.58 -33.22 4.20
N ARG A 480 -34.26 -34.07 4.99
CA ARG A 480 -33.67 -34.71 6.18
C ARG A 480 -32.92 -35.99 5.82
N THR A 481 -31.94 -35.88 4.93
CA THR A 481 -31.23 -37.01 4.30
C THR A 481 -29.72 -36.76 4.17
N GLY A 482 -28.97 -37.03 5.24
CA GLY A 482 -27.52 -37.26 5.22
C GLY A 482 -26.60 -36.06 5.00
N GLU A 483 -26.85 -35.25 3.97
CA GLU A 483 -25.89 -34.30 3.41
C GLU A 483 -26.51 -32.90 3.32
N SER A 484 -25.93 -31.94 4.04
CA SER A 484 -26.38 -30.54 4.05
C SER A 484 -25.67 -29.77 2.94
N SER A 485 -26.33 -29.62 1.79
CA SER A 485 -25.78 -28.93 0.60
C SER A 485 -25.71 -27.40 0.74
N ASP A 486 -24.91 -26.91 1.69
CA ASP A 486 -24.32 -25.55 1.64
C ASP A 486 -23.18 -25.55 0.59
N SER A 487 -23.50 -25.84 -0.67
CA SER A 487 -22.56 -26.00 -1.77
C SER A 487 -22.05 -24.64 -2.27
N GLY A 488 -21.17 -24.01 -1.49
CA GLY A 488 -20.69 -22.64 -1.70
C GLY A 488 -19.28 -22.37 -1.19
N SER A 489 -18.33 -23.28 -1.46
CA SER A 489 -16.87 -23.13 -1.29
C SER A 489 -16.36 -22.49 0.01
N SER A 490 -17.09 -22.64 1.12
CA SER A 490 -16.62 -22.30 2.46
C SER A 490 -16.57 -23.56 3.32
N SER A 491 -15.47 -23.74 4.05
CA SER A 491 -15.26 -24.93 4.87
C SER A 491 -16.07 -24.84 6.17
N VAL A 492 -17.39 -25.08 6.07
CA VAL A 492 -18.32 -25.16 7.21
C VAL A 492 -18.18 -26.51 7.93
N SER A 493 -16.94 -26.92 8.19
CA SER A 493 -16.59 -28.10 8.98
C SER A 493 -16.98 -27.89 10.44
N GLU A 494 -18.18 -28.37 10.81
CA GLU A 494 -18.72 -28.50 12.17
C GLU A 494 -18.44 -27.29 13.09
N GLY A 495 -18.64 -26.08 12.56
CA GLY A 495 -17.85 -24.88 12.87
C GLY A 495 -17.84 -24.29 14.28
N LYS A 496 -17.54 -25.06 15.32
CA LYS A 496 -17.34 -24.64 16.71
C LYS A 496 -16.38 -23.44 16.80
N ARG A 497 -16.79 -22.37 17.49
CA ARG A 497 -15.85 -21.33 17.95
C ARG A 497 -14.93 -21.93 19.02
N THR A 498 -13.63 -22.01 18.71
CA THR A 498 -12.60 -22.50 19.63
C THR A 498 -12.01 -21.35 20.43
N GLY A 499 -12.25 -21.37 21.74
CA GLY A 499 -11.25 -20.95 22.71
C GLY A 499 -10.54 -22.20 23.19
N ASP A 500 -9.22 -22.27 23.03
CA ASP A 500 -8.39 -23.20 23.79
C ASP A 500 -8.24 -22.61 25.20
N GLU A 501 -8.63 -23.38 26.22
CA GLU A 501 -8.76 -22.93 27.62
C GLU A 501 -7.66 -23.54 28.50
N THR A 502 -6.40 -23.28 28.15
CA THR A 502 -5.23 -23.64 28.98
C THR A 502 -4.61 -22.44 29.70
N ASP A 503 -5.18 -21.24 29.55
CA ASP A 503 -4.79 -20.01 30.25
C ASP A 503 -5.90 -19.54 31.20
N SER A 504 -5.59 -19.60 32.50
CA SER A 504 -6.27 -19.07 33.70
C SER A 504 -7.53 -18.19 33.55
N ASP A 505 -8.57 -18.56 34.30
CA ASP A 505 -9.75 -17.75 34.65
C ASP A 505 -10.58 -17.18 33.48
N SER A 506 -11.16 -18.06 32.66
CA SER A 506 -12.11 -17.70 31.60
C SER A 506 -13.47 -17.25 32.18
N SER A 507 -13.58 -15.96 32.54
CA SER A 507 -14.84 -15.33 32.99
C SER A 507 -15.97 -15.25 31.93
N PHE A 508 -15.76 -15.80 30.73
CA PHE A 508 -16.69 -15.72 29.61
C PHE A 508 -17.07 -17.13 29.17
N VAL A 509 -18.26 -17.56 29.58
CA VAL A 509 -18.80 -18.88 29.23
C VAL A 509 -19.41 -18.79 27.84
N PHE A 510 -18.88 -19.56 26.90
CA PHE A 510 -19.53 -19.77 25.61
C PHE A 510 -20.86 -20.51 25.80
N ASP A 511 -21.91 -20.03 25.14
CA ASP A 511 -23.17 -20.77 25.02
C ASP A 511 -22.98 -21.95 24.06
N ASP A 512 -22.89 -23.16 24.63
CA ASP A 512 -22.82 -24.43 23.91
C ASP A 512 -24.17 -24.88 23.30
N SER A 513 -25.22 -24.03 23.32
CA SER A 513 -26.51 -24.34 22.68
C SER A 513 -26.39 -24.62 21.18
N LYS A 514 -27.29 -25.48 20.70
CA LYS A 514 -27.39 -25.93 19.32
C LYS A 514 -28.85 -25.84 18.85
N ASP A 515 -29.05 -25.97 17.54
CA ASP A 515 -30.37 -26.03 16.90
C ASP A 515 -31.27 -24.79 17.10
N TYR A 516 -30.74 -23.72 17.69
CA TYR A 516 -31.42 -22.43 17.81
C TYR A 516 -31.61 -21.77 16.43
N VAL A 517 -32.69 -21.01 16.28
CA VAL A 517 -32.99 -20.29 15.03
C VAL A 517 -32.06 -19.09 14.89
N SER A 518 -31.33 -19.04 13.77
CA SER A 518 -30.43 -17.94 13.43
C SER A 518 -31.23 -16.70 13.01
N THR A 519 -31.22 -15.65 13.83
CA THR A 519 -32.01 -14.42 13.60
C THR A 519 -31.28 -13.39 12.74
N ARG A 520 -29.95 -13.35 12.80
CA ARG A 520 -29.11 -12.30 12.21
C ARG A 520 -28.81 -12.45 10.71
N ARG A 521 -29.34 -13.48 10.06
CA ARG A 521 -29.15 -13.70 8.62
C ARG A 521 -29.73 -12.59 7.73
N GLN A 522 -30.68 -11.79 8.24
CA GLN A 522 -31.26 -10.64 7.55
C GLN A 522 -30.56 -9.31 7.91
N GLN A 523 -29.60 -9.30 8.84
CA GLN A 523 -28.89 -8.09 9.26
C GLN A 523 -28.10 -7.47 8.09
N THR A 524 -28.54 -6.30 7.66
CA THR A 524 -27.87 -5.45 6.65
C THR A 524 -26.81 -4.56 7.30
N THR A 525 -27.23 -3.83 8.33
CA THR A 525 -26.43 -2.86 9.11
C THR A 525 -25.19 -3.50 9.73
N SER A 526 -24.03 -2.88 9.47
CA SER A 526 -22.75 -3.16 10.13
C SER A 526 -22.23 -1.88 10.78
N PHE A 527 -21.35 -2.04 11.77
CA PHE A 527 -20.91 -0.98 12.66
C PHE A 527 -19.42 -0.71 12.48
N VAL A 528 -18.99 0.52 12.81
CA VAL A 528 -17.57 0.87 12.93
C VAL A 528 -17.29 1.19 14.39
N TYR A 529 -16.22 0.60 14.92
CA TYR A 529 -15.75 0.85 16.28
C TYR A 529 -14.37 1.49 16.26
N ALA A 530 -14.21 2.54 17.06
CA ALA A 530 -12.91 3.00 17.52
C ALA A 530 -12.53 2.19 18.78
N ILE A 531 -11.32 1.63 18.78
CA ILE A 531 -10.82 0.76 19.85
C ILE A 531 -9.64 1.46 20.52
N ASP A 532 -9.76 1.74 21.82
CA ASP A 532 -8.68 2.31 22.63
C ASP A 532 -7.59 1.25 22.84
N THR A 533 -6.44 1.49 22.22
CA THR A 533 -5.32 0.56 22.14
C THR A 533 -4.14 0.93 23.03
N ARG A 534 -4.24 2.02 23.80
CA ARG A 534 -3.23 2.42 24.81
C ARG A 534 -2.97 1.28 25.81
N GLY A 535 -1.73 0.82 25.91
CA GLY A 535 -1.34 -0.33 26.73
C GLY A 535 -1.69 -1.72 26.17
N LEU A 536 -2.18 -1.82 24.92
CA LEU A 536 -2.33 -3.09 24.18
C LEU A 536 -1.23 -3.18 23.12
N GLU A 537 -0.73 -4.40 22.85
CA GLU A 537 0.17 -4.62 21.71
C GLU A 537 -0.60 -4.35 20.41
N VAL A 538 -0.09 -3.45 19.57
CA VAL A 538 -0.53 -3.23 18.18
C VAL A 538 0.64 -3.58 17.27
N VAL A 539 0.44 -4.53 16.36
CA VAL A 539 1.39 -4.95 15.32
C VAL A 539 1.01 -4.27 14.00
N PRO A 540 1.66 -3.16 13.62
CA PRO A 540 1.40 -2.47 12.34
C PRO A 540 1.90 -3.28 11.14
N GLY A 541 1.07 -3.40 10.09
CA GLY A 541 1.43 -4.14 8.87
C GLY A 541 2.52 -3.46 8.04
N ALA A 542 2.28 -2.21 7.61
CA ALA A 542 3.20 -1.44 6.76
C ALA A 542 4.57 -1.21 7.43
N GLU A 543 4.60 -0.85 8.72
CA GLU A 543 5.84 -0.69 9.50
C GLU A 543 6.61 -2.02 9.64
N ASN A 544 5.95 -3.18 9.74
CA ASN A 544 6.64 -4.48 9.69
C ASN A 544 7.19 -4.77 8.28
N LYS A 545 6.42 -4.52 7.21
CA LYS A 545 6.90 -4.66 5.83
C LYS A 545 8.13 -3.75 5.56
N ALA A 546 8.20 -2.55 6.15
CA ALA A 546 9.31 -1.60 5.98
C ALA A 546 10.55 -1.85 6.87
N PHE A 547 10.36 -2.14 8.16
CA PHE A 547 11.45 -2.22 9.16
C PHE A 547 11.78 -3.65 9.64
N ASN A 548 11.00 -4.66 9.24
CA ASN A 548 11.17 -6.06 9.65
C ASN A 548 11.29 -7.04 8.47
N PRO A 549 12.14 -6.78 7.46
CA PRO A 549 12.16 -7.53 6.18
C PRO A 549 12.42 -9.03 6.33
N ALA A 550 13.15 -9.45 7.37
CA ALA A 550 13.37 -10.86 7.70
C ALA A 550 12.08 -11.63 8.09
N ASN A 551 10.96 -10.94 8.27
CA ASN A 551 9.67 -11.50 8.70
C ASN A 551 8.51 -10.95 7.84
N GLY A 552 8.75 -10.73 6.55
CA GLY A 552 7.85 -10.03 5.61
C GLY A 552 6.50 -10.69 5.31
N THR A 553 6.09 -11.74 6.03
CA THR A 553 4.83 -12.48 5.82
C THR A 553 3.61 -11.81 6.51
N PHE A 554 3.51 -10.48 6.45
CA PHE A 554 2.28 -9.77 6.84
C PHE A 554 1.30 -9.77 5.66
N LEU A 555 0.58 -10.89 5.50
CA LEU A 555 -0.27 -11.23 4.35
C LEU A 555 -1.64 -10.54 4.38
N PHE A 556 -1.63 -9.21 4.53
CA PHE A 556 -2.80 -8.36 4.69
C PHE A 556 -2.59 -7.03 3.94
N ASP A 557 -3.65 -6.24 3.78
CA ASP A 557 -3.60 -4.98 3.05
C ASP A 557 -2.74 -3.92 3.74
N ASP A 558 -2.62 -2.75 3.10
CA ASP A 558 -1.57 -1.79 3.43
C ASP A 558 -1.87 -0.87 4.61
N LEU A 559 -3.11 -0.86 5.11
CA LEU A 559 -3.50 -0.16 6.35
C LEU A 559 -3.98 -1.12 7.46
N GLU A 560 -3.89 -2.45 7.25
CA GLU A 560 -4.21 -3.43 8.28
C GLU A 560 -3.11 -3.55 9.36
N GLY A 561 -3.55 -3.68 10.61
CA GLY A 561 -2.74 -3.93 11.80
C GLY A 561 -3.43 -4.91 12.75
N HIS A 562 -2.66 -5.55 13.64
CA HIS A 562 -3.19 -6.53 14.58
C HIS A 562 -3.14 -6.06 16.03
N ILE A 563 -4.31 -5.90 16.65
CA ILE A 563 -4.45 -5.66 18.08
C ILE A 563 -4.29 -6.99 18.83
N SER A 564 -3.55 -6.99 19.94
CA SER A 564 -3.54 -8.11 20.89
C SER A 564 -4.83 -8.14 21.70
N THR A 565 -5.59 -9.23 21.54
CA THR A 565 -6.74 -9.53 22.39
C THR A 565 -6.28 -10.36 23.58
N PRO A 566 -6.57 -9.94 24.83
CA PRO A 566 -6.50 -10.83 25.99
C PRO A 566 -7.37 -12.07 25.79
N THR A 567 -7.05 -13.19 26.47
CA THR A 567 -7.87 -14.42 26.44
C THR A 567 -9.33 -14.15 26.85
N ARG A 568 -9.53 -13.15 27.72
CA ARG A 568 -10.84 -12.63 28.17
C ARG A 568 -11.53 -11.64 27.22
N GLY A 569 -10.99 -11.37 26.02
CA GLY A 569 -11.43 -10.33 25.09
C GLY A 569 -10.90 -8.93 25.41
N ILE A 570 -11.14 -7.96 24.51
CA ILE A 570 -10.92 -6.52 24.76
C ILE A 570 -12.14 -5.99 25.53
N SER A 571 -11.96 -5.31 26.67
CA SER A 571 -13.08 -4.80 27.49
C SER A 571 -13.92 -3.76 26.75
N ALA A 572 -15.23 -3.75 27.00
CA ALA A 572 -16.19 -2.80 26.45
C ALA A 572 -15.92 -1.32 26.82
N GLU A 573 -15.16 -1.02 27.88
CA GLU A 573 -14.70 0.36 28.18
C GLU A 573 -13.77 0.94 27.10
N ARG A 574 -13.12 0.06 26.33
CA ARG A 574 -12.22 0.44 25.22
C ARG A 574 -12.93 0.50 23.88
N ILE A 575 -14.23 0.26 23.81
CA ILE A 575 -14.98 0.10 22.56
C ILE A 575 -15.99 1.24 22.41
N TRP A 576 -15.78 2.06 21.38
CA TRP A 576 -16.59 3.24 21.09
C TRP A 576 -17.26 3.06 19.73
N LEU A 577 -18.58 3.10 19.70
CA LEU A 577 -19.37 3.06 18.48
C LEU A 577 -19.26 4.40 17.76
N VAL A 578 -18.75 4.38 16.52
CA VAL A 578 -18.68 5.55 15.65
C VAL A 578 -20.04 5.78 14.99
N ARG A 579 -20.48 7.05 14.96
CA ARG A 579 -21.71 7.49 14.27
C ARG A 579 -21.59 7.32 12.76
N SER A 580 -22.71 7.12 12.06
CA SER A 580 -22.75 6.88 10.60
C SER A 580 -22.18 8.02 9.73
N ASP A 581 -21.97 9.21 10.30
CA ASP A 581 -21.33 10.36 9.64
C ASP A 581 -19.84 10.53 9.97
N LEU A 582 -19.27 9.61 10.76
CA LEU A 582 -17.87 9.60 11.20
C LEU A 582 -17.43 10.81 12.05
N THR A 583 -18.34 11.68 12.50
CA THR A 583 -17.99 12.92 13.22
C THR A 583 -17.68 12.73 14.71
N LYS A 584 -18.15 11.64 15.31
CA LYS A 584 -18.04 11.35 16.75
C LYS A 584 -18.36 9.91 17.11
N ALA A 585 -17.99 9.50 18.32
CA ALA A 585 -18.27 8.16 18.87
C ALA A 585 -18.65 8.20 20.36
N ALA A 586 -19.36 7.17 20.84
CA ALA A 586 -19.71 6.98 22.25
C ALA A 586 -19.42 5.53 22.71
N ARG A 587 -19.08 5.31 23.98
CA ARG A 587 -18.83 3.94 24.49
C ARG A 587 -20.05 3.05 24.31
N VAL A 588 -19.84 1.79 23.96
CA VAL A 588 -20.94 0.83 23.77
C VAL A 588 -21.80 0.65 25.04
N LYS A 589 -21.23 0.83 26.23
CA LYS A 589 -21.97 0.83 27.51
C LYS A 589 -22.84 2.06 27.71
N ASP A 590 -22.37 3.23 27.31
CA ASP A 590 -23.17 4.46 27.39
C ASP A 590 -24.32 4.39 26.38
N VAL A 591 -24.07 3.86 25.18
CA VAL A 591 -25.10 3.56 24.15
C VAL A 591 -26.14 2.54 24.65
N LEU A 592 -25.71 1.46 25.33
CA LEU A 592 -26.62 0.49 25.97
C LEU A 592 -27.48 1.14 27.06
N THR A 593 -26.88 2.01 27.88
CA THR A 593 -27.57 2.71 28.97
C THR A 593 -28.59 3.71 28.44
N GLN A 594 -28.23 4.47 27.40
CA GLN A 594 -29.11 5.44 26.74
C GLN A 594 -30.30 4.76 26.05
N ALA A 595 -30.09 3.57 25.46
CA ALA A 595 -31.17 2.83 24.83
C ALA A 595 -32.27 2.44 25.84
N GLY A 596 -31.89 1.95 27.02
CA GLY A 596 -32.83 1.54 28.08
C GLY A 596 -33.84 0.49 27.58
N ASP A 597 -35.13 0.72 27.83
CA ASP A 597 -36.20 -0.18 27.38
C ASP A 597 -36.29 -0.33 25.85
N ARG A 598 -35.65 0.56 25.06
CA ARG A 598 -35.62 0.48 23.59
C ARG A 598 -34.70 -0.60 23.05
N VAL A 599 -33.76 -1.14 23.85
CA VAL A 599 -32.73 -2.12 23.40
C VAL A 599 -33.34 -3.26 22.59
N ALA A 600 -34.36 -3.93 23.12
CA ALA A 600 -34.95 -5.11 22.48
C ALA A 600 -35.60 -4.79 21.12
N ALA A 601 -36.22 -3.61 20.97
CA ALA A 601 -36.83 -3.19 19.71
C ALA A 601 -35.77 -2.82 18.67
N ILE A 602 -34.68 -2.17 19.09
CA ILE A 602 -33.55 -1.81 18.22
C ILE A 602 -32.81 -3.07 17.75
N GLU A 603 -32.50 -4.03 18.65
CA GLU A 603 -31.86 -5.29 18.26
C GLU A 603 -32.68 -6.07 17.23
N GLN A 604 -34.00 -6.17 17.44
CA GLN A 604 -34.89 -6.87 16.50
C GLN A 604 -34.94 -6.19 15.13
N ALA A 605 -34.94 -4.85 15.08
CA ALA A 605 -34.87 -4.11 13.82
C ALA A 605 -33.52 -4.30 13.11
N THR A 606 -32.39 -4.27 13.83
CA THR A 606 -31.07 -4.57 13.29
C THR A 606 -30.99 -6.00 12.74
N TRP A 607 -31.49 -7.00 13.45
CA TRP A 607 -31.45 -8.39 13.01
C TRP A 607 -32.33 -8.66 11.77
N ALA A 608 -33.46 -7.95 11.67
CA ALA A 608 -34.35 -7.99 10.50
C ALA A 608 -33.86 -7.13 9.32
N GLY A 609 -32.81 -6.31 9.49
CA GLY A 609 -32.32 -5.39 8.48
C GLY A 609 -33.24 -4.20 8.18
N THR A 610 -34.08 -3.81 9.15
CA THR A 610 -35.10 -2.74 9.03
C THR A 610 -34.76 -1.45 9.81
N ASP A 611 -33.56 -1.36 10.40
CA ASP A 611 -33.11 -0.20 11.17
C ASP A 611 -32.43 0.90 10.34
N SER A 612 -31.81 0.54 9.21
CA SER A 612 -31.16 1.48 8.28
C SER A 612 -32.18 2.27 7.43
N ARG A 613 -32.11 3.60 7.46
CA ARG A 613 -33.00 4.48 6.64
C ARG A 613 -32.45 4.83 5.25
N ALA A 614 -31.23 4.41 4.93
CA ALA A 614 -30.55 4.69 3.67
C ALA A 614 -30.03 3.40 3.02
N ALA A 615 -29.90 3.39 1.70
CA ALA A 615 -29.35 2.26 0.95
C ALA A 615 -27.82 2.18 1.12
N GLY A 616 -27.36 1.48 2.16
CA GLY A 616 -25.94 1.26 2.42
C GLY A 616 -25.70 0.45 3.69
N TYR A 617 -24.58 -0.27 3.76
CA TYR A 617 -24.23 -1.15 4.88
C TYR A 617 -23.82 -0.41 6.17
N PHE A 618 -23.50 0.88 6.06
CA PHE A 618 -23.16 1.80 7.15
C PHE A 618 -24.07 3.04 7.07
N GLY A 619 -25.37 2.82 6.90
CA GLY A 619 -26.37 3.89 6.76
C GLY A 619 -26.88 4.42 8.10
N ALA A 620 -27.48 5.62 8.07
CA ALA A 620 -28.09 6.25 9.24
C ALA A 620 -29.18 5.36 9.88
N ASN A 621 -29.08 5.17 11.19
CA ASN A 621 -29.75 4.11 11.93
C ASN A 621 -30.17 4.58 13.35
N ALA A 622 -30.77 3.69 14.15
CA ALA A 622 -31.27 4.02 15.48
C ALA A 622 -30.16 4.35 16.52
N TYR A 623 -28.94 3.85 16.34
CA TYR A 623 -27.84 4.05 17.28
C TYR A 623 -27.21 5.44 17.14
N ASP A 624 -27.26 6.05 15.95
CA ASP A 624 -26.81 7.44 15.74
C ASP A 624 -27.58 8.42 16.63
N SER A 625 -28.90 8.21 16.77
CA SER A 625 -29.74 8.99 17.67
C SER A 625 -29.38 8.78 19.15
N LEU A 626 -28.92 7.59 19.54
CA LEU A 626 -28.41 7.35 20.91
C LEU A 626 -27.12 8.12 21.17
N ILE A 627 -26.21 8.19 20.18
CA ILE A 627 -24.97 9.00 20.27
C ILE A 627 -25.33 10.49 20.36
N ASP A 628 -26.32 10.97 19.60
CA ASP A 628 -26.82 12.34 19.69
C ASP A 628 -27.49 12.66 21.04
N GLU A 629 -28.26 11.73 21.61
CA GLU A 629 -28.86 11.87 22.94
C GLU A 629 -27.80 11.90 24.07
N ILE A 630 -26.74 11.08 23.96
CA ILE A 630 -25.59 11.12 24.90
C ILE A 630 -24.88 12.47 24.80
N ALA A 631 -24.58 12.94 23.58
CA ALA A 631 -23.95 14.24 23.38
C ALA A 631 -24.82 15.40 23.90
N GLY A 632 -26.12 15.39 23.59
CA GLY A 632 -27.08 16.42 24.00
C GLY A 632 -27.39 16.45 25.50
N SER A 633 -27.07 15.38 26.23
CA SER A 633 -27.19 15.31 27.70
C SER A 633 -25.88 15.59 28.45
N GLY A 634 -24.80 15.93 27.73
CA GLY A 634 -23.48 16.18 28.33
C GLY A 634 -22.73 14.91 28.73
N GLY A 635 -23.09 13.76 28.16
CA GLY A 635 -22.36 12.51 28.31
C GLY A 635 -21.02 12.52 27.55
N VAL A 636 -20.17 11.53 27.83
CA VAL A 636 -18.80 11.48 27.28
C VAL A 636 -18.81 11.05 25.82
N ILE A 637 -18.24 11.89 24.95
CA ILE A 637 -18.14 11.69 23.50
C ILE A 637 -16.67 11.75 23.09
N LEU A 638 -16.26 10.87 22.20
CA LEU A 638 -15.02 11.01 21.43
C LEU A 638 -15.35 11.83 20.17
N ASP A 639 -14.79 13.02 20.03
CA ASP A 639 -14.89 13.82 18.82
C ASP A 639 -13.94 13.30 17.73
N LEU A 640 -14.40 13.29 16.48
CA LEU A 640 -13.64 12.82 15.31
C LEU A 640 -13.63 13.95 14.25
N PRO A 641 -12.94 15.07 14.51
CA PRO A 641 -13.10 16.31 13.74
C PRO A 641 -12.58 16.22 12.29
N LYS A 642 -11.78 15.20 11.94
CA LYS A 642 -11.35 14.93 10.56
C LYS A 642 -12.33 14.06 9.77
N GLY A 643 -13.39 13.51 10.40
CA GLY A 643 -14.36 12.65 9.74
C GLY A 643 -13.71 11.39 9.16
N ASP A 644 -13.96 11.13 7.87
CA ASP A 644 -13.36 10.02 7.12
C ASP A 644 -11.81 10.02 7.16
N LYS A 645 -11.20 11.20 7.23
CA LYS A 645 -9.73 11.39 7.26
C LYS A 645 -9.11 11.31 8.66
N THR A 646 -9.80 10.67 9.60
CA THR A 646 -9.27 10.41 10.95
C THR A 646 -8.41 9.14 10.95
N PHE A 647 -7.16 9.25 11.39
CA PHE A 647 -6.26 8.09 11.55
C PHE A 647 -6.01 7.75 13.02
N ALA A 648 -5.41 6.58 13.27
CA ALA A 648 -5.13 6.04 14.59
C ALA A 648 -4.53 7.08 15.56
N ASP A 649 -3.45 7.74 15.14
CA ASP A 649 -2.67 8.67 15.96
C ASP A 649 -3.36 10.05 16.14
N ASP A 650 -4.47 10.32 15.44
CA ASP A 650 -5.29 11.53 15.65
C ASP A 650 -6.19 11.46 16.90
N ILE A 651 -6.35 10.26 17.49
CA ILE A 651 -7.37 10.03 18.53
C ILE A 651 -6.91 10.51 19.90
N VAL A 652 -7.43 11.68 20.28
CA VAL A 652 -7.40 12.18 21.66
C VAL A 652 -8.62 11.62 22.42
N TRP A 653 -8.38 10.61 23.24
CA TRP A 653 -9.45 10.00 24.05
C TRP A 653 -10.01 10.98 25.11
N PRO A 654 -11.35 11.12 25.24
CA PRO A 654 -11.99 12.00 26.22
C PRO A 654 -11.95 11.45 27.66
N VAL A 655 -11.14 10.42 27.91
CA VAL A 655 -11.01 9.72 29.19
C VAL A 655 -9.54 9.32 29.45
N PRO A 656 -9.04 9.48 30.69
CA PRO A 656 -7.74 8.98 31.09
C PRO A 656 -7.56 7.47 30.83
N GLU A 657 -6.31 7.05 30.68
CA GLU A 657 -5.99 5.63 30.52
C GLU A 657 -6.24 4.82 31.81
N HIS A 658 -6.15 5.48 32.97
CA HIS A 658 -6.17 4.85 34.30
C HIS A 658 -7.54 4.85 35.01
N ASP A 659 -8.57 5.53 34.49
CA ASP A 659 -9.92 5.59 35.09
C ASP A 659 -10.74 4.30 34.83
N ARG A 660 -10.08 3.14 34.90
CA ARG A 660 -10.56 1.86 34.35
C ARG A 660 -10.16 0.70 35.27
N PRO A 661 -11.13 -0.06 35.84
CA PRO A 661 -10.87 -1.15 36.78
C PRO A 661 -10.42 -2.48 36.12
#